data_AF-A0A5S3PNI6-F1
#
_entry.id   AF-A0A5S3PNI6-F1
#
_cell.length_a   1.000
_cell.length_b   1.000
_cell.length_c   1.000
_cell.angle_alpha   90.00
_cell.angle_beta   90.00
_cell.angle_gamma   90.00
#
_symmetry.space_group_name_H-M   'P 1'
#
loop_
_entity.id
_entity.type
_entity.pdbx_description
1 polymer ?
#
loop_
_entity_poly.entity_id
_entity_poly.type
_entity_poly.pdbx_seq_one_letter_code
_entity_poly.pdbx_strand_id
1 'polypeptide(L)'
;MEPITTKVLRNLVAKQSQTFAIVLALLLSISVLKASNPLDISIEDVKPVYFNDDCEPLEVVEILASDFGFPNNVLDGSLSATDVDLSAKWGLPAGSVLVSVSGASTKSFGGLFEVNNGVPVTFSFSGTVPVMSVVEHSPLVDALHKDGIIALDNVEYVLTNTSLPVGVVSDNVGNNYFVENTTDKAINGSNRYVWESQEAVTQIQFYTTSDRLINGIRLRLQPLDCTDTDGDGVPDTADLDDDNDGILDSVEDPNIDGDNDPLTNPLDTDEDGIPNHLDIDSDDDGIPDNVEAQTTEGYIAPNEDDEATYEANNGLNSAYPDGLTPNNHDGEDTPDYIDLDSDNDTVPDNNEGNDFNFDGIPDQVYTGTDTDGDGLDDGYEGSDINDSFDVNDEIDDPANDLPDTDGTEDVNYRDIDDDGDGINTPDEDVDGDGDPTNDDSDGDGTPDYLDNNTDVDTDGDGVPDTADLDDDNDGILDSVEDPNIDGDNDPLTNPLDTDDDGIPNHLDIDSDDDGIPDNVEAQTTEGYIAPNEDDEATYEANNGLNSAYPDGLTPNNHDGEDTPDYIDLDSDNDTVPDNNEGNDFNFDGIPDQVYTGTDTDGDGLDDGYEGSDINDSFDVNDEIDDPANDLPDTDGTEDVNYRDIDDDGDGINTPDEDVDGDGDPTNDDSDGDGTPDYLDNDTDVDTDGDGVPDLVDLDDDNDGIRDLVEDPNLDGDNDPLTNPLDTDGDGFPNHLDIDADNDGIPDNVEAQTTADYIPPNDDDEATYAANDGVNSAYIKSLEPVNTDGEDVPDYIDLDSDNDTVPDNNEGNDFNFDGIPDQDFTGTDTDGDGLDDGYEGSDINDGFDVNDEIDDPANDLPDTDGTEDVNYRDIDDDGDEINTIDEDADGDGDPTNDDTDGDGIPDYLDPTDDSPDEPIEVNQMVTPNGDGKNDFLFIRGLDKVQSSTLRIFNRWGVAVYEGENYNNQNNVFDGRSRGRNTLSVDNYLPAGIYFYIFDYTTIEGESKTDSEYLYISK
;
A
#
# COMPACT_ATOMS: atom_id res chain seq x y z
N MET A 1 -9.19 -23.59 14.33
CA MET A 1 -10.33 -24.10 15.13
C MET A 1 -11.59 -23.57 14.48
N GLU A 2 -11.99 -24.16 13.36
CA GLU A 2 -13.30 -24.00 12.73
C GLU A 2 -14.22 -25.18 13.12
N PRO A 3 -15.45 -25.33 12.58
CA PRO A 3 -16.62 -24.45 12.63
C PRO A 3 -17.87 -25.25 13.10
N ILE A 4 -19.00 -24.59 13.38
CA ILE A 4 -20.31 -25.27 13.31
C ILE A 4 -21.32 -24.38 12.58
N THR A 5 -21.78 -24.96 11.48
CA THR A 5 -22.65 -24.53 10.42
C THR A 5 -24.16 -24.59 10.73
N THR A 6 -24.91 -23.87 9.88
CA THR A 6 -26.08 -24.31 9.11
C THR A 6 -27.39 -23.52 9.33
N LYS A 7 -27.67 -22.66 8.34
CA LYS A 7 -28.92 -22.46 7.55
C LYS A 7 -30.20 -23.12 8.07
N VAL A 8 -31.34 -22.40 8.03
CA VAL A 8 -32.56 -22.78 7.27
C VAL A 8 -33.74 -21.79 7.42
N LEU A 9 -34.12 -21.22 6.27
CA LEU A 9 -35.44 -20.75 5.75
C LEU A 9 -36.07 -19.37 6.09
N ARG A 10 -35.92 -18.47 5.09
CA ARG A 10 -36.94 -17.93 4.14
C ARG A 10 -38.04 -16.91 4.57
N ASN A 11 -37.97 -15.77 3.85
CA ASN A 11 -39.02 -14.92 3.25
C ASN A 11 -39.59 -13.72 4.05
N LEU A 12 -39.08 -12.54 3.67
CA LEU A 12 -39.76 -11.40 3.00
C LEU A 12 -41.09 -10.81 3.54
N VAL A 13 -41.11 -9.47 3.46
CA VAL A 13 -42.23 -8.50 3.48
C VAL A 13 -42.79 -8.05 4.84
N ALA A 14 -42.49 -6.80 5.22
CA ALA A 14 -43.46 -5.70 5.31
C ALA A 14 -43.11 -4.64 6.39
N LYS A 15 -42.75 -3.45 5.90
CA LYS A 15 -43.03 -2.08 6.37
C LYS A 15 -42.89 -1.70 7.85
N GLN A 16 -42.07 -0.66 8.02
CA GLN A 16 -41.87 0.23 9.16
C GLN A 16 -43.16 0.71 9.86
N SER A 17 -43.04 1.07 11.14
CA SER A 17 -43.69 2.28 11.70
C SER A 17 -43.14 2.64 13.09
N GLN A 18 -42.50 3.80 13.16
CA GLN A 18 -42.59 4.85 14.18
C GLN A 18 -42.05 4.68 15.63
N THR A 19 -40.95 5.43 15.84
CA THR A 19 -40.69 6.46 16.88
C THR A 19 -40.30 6.05 18.32
N PHE A 20 -39.13 6.56 18.72
CA PHE A 20 -38.74 7.24 19.99
C PHE A 20 -37.41 6.75 20.59
N ALA A 21 -36.34 7.54 20.45
CA ALA A 21 -35.16 7.43 21.31
C ALA A 21 -34.49 8.79 21.56
N ILE A 22 -35.02 9.52 22.55
CA ILE A 22 -34.26 10.54 23.28
C ILE A 22 -33.37 9.82 24.30
N VAL A 23 -32.08 10.17 24.32
CA VAL A 23 -31.06 10.07 25.39
C VAL A 23 -29.77 9.44 24.83
N LEU A 24 -28.81 10.26 24.38
CA LEU A 24 -27.39 10.20 24.81
C LEU A 24 -26.55 11.34 24.18
N ALA A 25 -26.57 12.55 24.73
CA ALA A 25 -25.51 13.54 24.48
C ALA A 25 -25.31 14.40 25.73
N LEU A 26 -24.49 13.92 26.66
CA LEU A 26 -24.09 14.68 27.83
C LEU A 26 -22.68 14.23 28.26
N LEU A 27 -21.69 15.08 27.95
CA LEU A 27 -20.29 15.20 28.42
C LEU A 27 -19.46 15.57 27.17
N LEU A 28 -18.97 16.79 26.92
CA LEU A 28 -18.03 17.64 27.65
C LEU A 28 -18.29 19.09 27.17
N SER A 29 -18.36 20.15 27.99
CA SER A 29 -17.21 20.98 28.38
C SER A 29 -17.70 22.20 29.19
N ILE A 30 -17.16 22.47 30.37
CA ILE A 30 -17.35 23.75 31.10
C ILE A 30 -15.99 24.29 31.55
N SER A 31 -15.68 25.53 31.19
CA SER A 31 -14.72 26.47 31.81
C SER A 31 -14.90 27.83 31.08
N VAL A 32 -15.01 29.04 31.64
CA VAL A 32 -14.83 29.66 32.96
C VAL A 32 -15.55 31.03 32.95
N LEU A 33 -16.04 31.45 34.11
CA LEU A 33 -16.72 32.73 34.43
C LEU A 33 -16.00 34.03 33.99
N LYS A 34 -16.81 35.06 33.68
CA LYS A 34 -16.59 36.46 34.13
C LYS A 34 -17.87 37.09 34.72
N ALA A 35 -17.68 37.79 35.84
CA ALA A 35 -18.67 38.44 36.73
C ALA A 35 -19.39 39.65 36.05
N SER A 36 -20.49 40.28 36.52
CA SER A 36 -20.98 40.59 37.89
C SER A 36 -22.37 41.29 37.84
N ASN A 37 -23.29 40.93 38.77
CA ASN A 37 -24.53 41.57 39.29
C ASN A 37 -24.80 43.11 39.07
N PRO A 38 -26.02 43.66 39.37
CA PRO A 38 -27.40 43.11 39.36
C PRO A 38 -28.52 44.11 38.89
N LEU A 39 -29.75 43.59 38.71
CA LEU A 39 -31.06 44.30 38.76
C LEU A 39 -31.31 45.44 37.76
N ASP A 40 -32.08 45.14 36.71
CA ASP A 40 -33.11 46.07 36.27
C ASP A 40 -34.42 45.31 35.98
N ILE A 41 -35.52 45.92 36.40
CA ILE A 41 -36.89 45.44 36.18
C ILE A 41 -37.30 46.00 34.81
N SER A 42 -37.35 45.18 33.76
CA SER A 42 -38.06 45.60 32.55
C SER A 42 -39.55 45.38 32.73
N ILE A 43 -40.27 46.44 32.38
CA ILE A 43 -41.71 46.48 32.20
C ILE A 43 -42.02 45.60 30.99
N GLU A 44 -43.12 44.85 31.05
CA GLU A 44 -43.70 44.20 29.87
C GLU A 44 -43.89 45.25 28.77
N ASP A 45 -43.04 45.21 27.74
CA ASP A 45 -43.32 45.87 26.49
C ASP A 45 -44.46 45.10 25.83
N VAL A 46 -45.61 45.75 25.78
CA VAL A 46 -46.67 45.39 24.86
C VAL A 46 -46.13 45.73 23.47
N LYS A 47 -45.65 44.74 22.73
CA LYS A 47 -45.39 44.87 21.29
C LYS A 47 -46.70 45.36 20.64
N PRO A 48 -46.69 46.43 19.82
CA PRO A 48 -47.82 46.72 18.96
C PRO A 48 -47.99 45.55 17.97
N VAL A 49 -49.25 45.26 17.68
CA VAL A 49 -49.68 44.25 16.70
C VAL A 49 -49.37 44.82 15.31
N TYR A 50 -48.91 43.96 14.39
CA TYR A 50 -48.51 44.22 12.99
C TYR A 50 -47.04 44.62 12.79
N PHE A 51 -46.17 43.60 12.80
CA PHE A 51 -44.97 43.53 11.95
C PHE A 51 -45.03 42.12 11.34
N ASN A 52 -44.91 41.98 10.02
CA ASN A 52 -44.54 40.72 9.37
C ASN A 52 -43.11 40.38 9.83
N ASP A 53 -42.79 39.09 9.91
CA ASP A 53 -41.54 38.63 10.54
C ASP A 53 -40.28 38.98 9.69
N ASP A 54 -40.45 39.50 8.47
CA ASP A 54 -39.40 39.63 7.43
C ASP A 54 -38.82 41.05 7.27
N CYS A 55 -39.33 42.03 8.02
CA CYS A 55 -38.79 43.38 8.06
C CYS A 55 -38.35 43.79 9.48
N GLU A 56 -37.05 43.88 9.70
CA GLU A 56 -36.46 44.26 10.99
C GLU A 56 -36.40 45.79 11.17
N PRO A 57 -37.12 46.35 12.18
CA PRO A 57 -37.17 47.79 12.36
C PRO A 57 -35.88 48.34 12.99
N LEU A 58 -35.17 49.21 12.28
CA LEU A 58 -33.95 49.87 12.77
C LEU A 58 -34.23 50.94 13.86
N GLU A 59 -33.17 51.52 14.43
CA GLU A 59 -33.29 52.54 15.48
C GLU A 59 -34.07 53.79 15.01
N VAL A 60 -35.02 54.28 15.83
CA VAL A 60 -35.74 55.54 15.57
C VAL A 60 -34.82 56.76 15.75
N VAL A 61 -34.50 57.49 14.66
CA VAL A 61 -33.58 58.65 14.67
C VAL A 61 -34.29 59.98 14.38
N GLU A 62 -33.95 61.05 15.12
CA GLU A 62 -34.48 62.42 14.88
C GLU A 62 -33.80 63.12 13.70
N ILE A 63 -34.63 63.64 12.80
CA ILE A 63 -34.21 64.39 11.62
C ILE A 63 -34.23 65.89 11.92
N LEU A 64 -33.08 66.54 11.73
CA LEU A 64 -32.84 67.94 12.04
C LEU A 64 -32.73 68.77 10.76
N ALA A 65 -33.05 70.06 10.87
CA ALA A 65 -32.88 71.00 9.75
C ALA A 65 -31.42 71.14 9.30
N SER A 66 -30.46 70.83 10.19
CA SER A 66 -29.03 70.80 9.85
C SER A 66 -28.66 69.65 8.93
N ASP A 67 -29.43 68.55 8.92
CA ASP A 67 -29.17 67.40 8.03
C ASP A 67 -29.36 67.81 6.56
N PHE A 68 -30.27 68.75 6.29
CA PHE A 68 -30.47 69.37 4.97
C PHE A 68 -29.58 70.60 4.72
N GLY A 69 -28.62 70.88 5.61
CA GLY A 69 -27.75 72.06 5.53
C GLY A 69 -28.46 73.40 5.77
N PHE A 70 -29.67 73.41 6.35
CA PHE A 70 -30.43 74.65 6.53
C PHE A 70 -29.90 75.53 7.67
N PRO A 71 -29.92 76.88 7.50
CA PRO A 71 -29.55 77.80 8.56
C PRO A 71 -30.66 77.92 9.62
N ASN A 72 -30.28 78.17 10.86
CA ASN A 72 -31.22 78.51 11.94
C ASN A 72 -31.88 79.88 11.74
N ASN A 73 -33.07 80.07 12.33
CA ASN A 73 -33.82 81.34 12.38
C ASN A 73 -34.35 81.85 11.01
N VAL A 74 -34.78 80.94 10.13
CA VAL A 74 -35.52 81.27 8.90
C VAL A 74 -37.01 80.97 9.13
N LEU A 75 -37.89 81.97 8.97
CA LEU A 75 -39.28 81.92 9.47
C LEU A 75 -40.35 82.11 8.38
N ASP A 76 -39.97 82.06 7.11
CA ASP A 76 -40.82 82.43 5.98
C ASP A 76 -41.19 81.24 5.06
N GLY A 77 -40.81 80.02 5.42
CA GLY A 77 -41.07 78.81 4.63
C GLY A 77 -40.26 78.69 3.36
N SER A 78 -39.20 79.48 3.20
CA SER A 78 -38.41 79.51 1.97
C SER A 78 -37.43 78.33 1.81
N LEU A 79 -37.32 77.44 2.81
CA LEU A 79 -36.35 76.36 2.79
C LEU A 79 -36.94 75.12 2.11
N SER A 80 -36.14 74.53 1.23
CA SER A 80 -36.43 73.28 0.55
C SER A 80 -35.13 72.55 0.22
N ALA A 81 -35.20 71.23 0.21
CA ALA A 81 -34.14 70.33 -0.24
C ALA A 81 -34.80 69.11 -0.89
N THR A 82 -34.10 68.50 -1.84
CA THR A 82 -34.58 67.37 -2.63
C THR A 82 -33.57 66.25 -2.50
N ASP A 83 -34.08 65.05 -2.22
CA ASP A 83 -33.37 63.77 -2.16
C ASP A 83 -32.06 63.85 -1.40
N VAL A 84 -32.16 64.38 -0.17
CA VAL A 84 -31.02 64.39 0.74
C VAL A 84 -30.90 62.99 1.31
N ASP A 85 -29.80 62.33 0.94
CA ASP A 85 -29.41 61.03 1.46
C ASP A 85 -29.09 61.13 2.96
N LEU A 86 -29.84 60.38 3.76
CA LEU A 86 -29.68 60.26 5.20
C LEU A 86 -29.32 58.82 5.64
N SER A 87 -29.05 57.89 4.72
CA SER A 87 -28.84 56.45 4.99
C SER A 87 -27.75 56.19 6.02
N ALA A 88 -26.66 56.95 5.95
CA ALA A 88 -25.52 56.83 6.88
C ALA A 88 -25.87 57.06 8.36
N LYS A 89 -27.07 57.57 8.69
CA LYS A 89 -27.55 57.64 10.09
C LYS A 89 -27.84 56.26 10.69
N TRP A 90 -28.10 55.27 9.85
CA TRP A 90 -28.44 53.89 10.25
C TRP A 90 -27.39 52.86 9.85
N GLY A 91 -26.35 53.26 9.10
CA GLY A 91 -25.34 52.34 8.59
C GLY A 91 -25.72 51.68 7.27
N LEU A 92 -26.86 52.07 6.69
CA LEU A 92 -27.37 51.59 5.41
C LEU A 92 -26.56 52.12 4.21
N PRO A 93 -26.58 51.40 3.07
CA PRO A 93 -26.03 51.85 1.80
C PRO A 93 -26.49 53.26 1.38
N ALA A 94 -25.67 53.96 0.61
CA ALA A 94 -26.08 55.27 0.06
C ALA A 94 -27.27 55.08 -0.88
N GLY A 95 -28.28 55.92 -0.79
CA GLY A 95 -29.55 55.73 -1.54
C GLY A 95 -30.70 55.15 -0.72
N SER A 96 -30.42 54.36 0.32
CA SER A 96 -31.46 53.68 1.12
C SER A 96 -32.52 54.59 1.74
N VAL A 97 -32.16 55.76 2.28
CA VAL A 97 -33.12 56.69 2.89
C VAL A 97 -32.94 58.10 2.33
N LEU A 98 -33.70 58.42 1.28
CA LEU A 98 -33.72 59.76 0.69
C LEU A 98 -34.87 60.58 1.23
N VAL A 99 -34.58 61.81 1.69
CA VAL A 99 -35.60 62.71 2.23
C VAL A 99 -35.64 64.04 1.47
N SER A 100 -36.83 64.37 1.00
CA SER A 100 -37.17 65.62 0.36
C SER A 100 -38.01 66.47 1.33
N VAL A 101 -37.73 67.78 1.43
CA VAL A 101 -38.50 68.70 2.30
C VAL A 101 -38.82 70.00 1.58
N SER A 102 -40.06 70.49 1.73
CA SER A 102 -40.49 71.78 1.17
C SER A 102 -41.35 72.58 2.14
N GLY A 103 -41.29 73.92 2.02
CA GLY A 103 -42.04 74.84 2.89
C GLY A 103 -41.44 75.01 4.29
N ALA A 104 -40.22 74.52 4.53
CA ALA A 104 -39.62 74.46 5.86
C ALA A 104 -39.26 75.84 6.42
N SER A 105 -39.43 75.99 7.73
CA SER A 105 -38.87 77.06 8.56
C SER A 105 -38.05 76.46 9.70
N THR A 106 -37.14 77.23 10.32
CA THR A 106 -36.24 76.77 11.38
C THR A 106 -36.29 77.64 12.62
N LYS A 107 -36.18 77.00 13.79
CA LYS A 107 -36.09 77.68 15.10
C LYS A 107 -34.82 78.53 15.21
N SER A 108 -34.86 79.50 16.14
CA SER A 108 -33.71 80.36 16.44
C SER A 108 -32.52 79.64 17.10
N PHE A 109 -32.73 78.44 17.64
CA PHE A 109 -31.71 77.60 18.29
C PHE A 109 -32.15 76.13 18.29
N GLY A 110 -31.21 75.20 18.13
CA GLY A 110 -31.44 73.75 18.30
C GLY A 110 -31.77 72.97 17.03
N GLY A 111 -31.68 73.55 15.83
CA GLY A 111 -31.80 72.80 14.56
C GLY A 111 -33.19 72.24 14.24
N LEU A 112 -34.21 72.56 15.03
CA LEU A 112 -35.57 72.07 14.84
C LEU A 112 -36.32 72.83 13.74
N PHE A 113 -37.20 72.10 13.06
CA PHE A 113 -38.17 72.66 12.13
C PHE A 113 -39.29 73.43 12.86
N GLU A 114 -39.87 74.39 12.16
CA GLU A 114 -41.03 75.18 12.57
C GLU A 114 -42.05 75.22 11.43
N VAL A 115 -43.34 75.16 11.77
CA VAL A 115 -44.44 75.29 10.82
C VAL A 115 -45.23 76.56 11.09
N ASN A 116 -45.68 77.24 10.03
CA ASN A 116 -46.36 78.54 10.13
C ASN A 116 -47.74 78.51 9.48
N ASN A 117 -48.66 79.36 9.96
CA ASN A 117 -50.00 79.45 9.39
C ASN A 117 -49.95 79.84 7.90
N GLY A 118 -50.61 79.04 7.06
CA GLY A 118 -50.63 79.22 5.61
C GLY A 118 -49.35 78.79 4.88
N VAL A 119 -48.40 78.18 5.58
CA VAL A 119 -47.12 77.70 5.06
C VAL A 119 -46.82 76.32 5.66
N PRO A 120 -47.45 75.25 5.14
CA PRO A 120 -47.22 73.89 5.63
C PRO A 120 -45.82 73.41 5.28
N VAL A 121 -45.32 72.43 6.05
CA VAL A 121 -44.03 71.76 5.78
C VAL A 121 -44.32 70.36 5.30
N THR A 122 -43.92 70.02 4.08
CA THR A 122 -44.07 68.67 3.51
C THR A 122 -42.73 67.96 3.52
N PHE A 123 -42.72 66.72 3.99
CA PHE A 123 -41.63 65.76 3.82
C PHE A 123 -42.09 64.66 2.86
N SER A 124 -41.21 64.27 1.93
CA SER A 124 -41.35 63.09 1.07
C SER A 124 -40.15 62.18 1.30
N PHE A 125 -40.36 60.87 1.19
CA PHE A 125 -39.36 59.82 1.39
C PHE A 125 -39.31 58.96 0.13
N SER A 126 -38.11 58.63 -0.36
CA SER A 126 -37.93 57.99 -1.68
C SER A 126 -36.55 57.30 -1.83
N GLY A 127 -36.20 56.40 -0.90
CA GLY A 127 -35.02 55.53 -1.04
C GLY A 127 -35.45 54.06 -0.97
N THR A 128 -34.51 53.15 -1.22
CA THR A 128 -34.76 51.69 -1.33
C THR A 128 -35.28 51.08 -0.02
N VAL A 129 -34.98 51.70 1.13
CA VAL A 129 -35.41 51.19 2.44
C VAL A 129 -36.67 51.92 2.92
N PRO A 130 -37.80 51.20 3.12
CA PRO A 130 -39.04 51.81 3.59
C PRO A 130 -38.88 52.39 4.99
N VAL A 131 -39.58 53.50 5.27
CA VAL A 131 -39.45 54.21 6.55
C VAL A 131 -40.78 54.42 7.26
N MET A 132 -40.83 54.06 8.54
CA MET A 132 -41.87 54.49 9.48
C MET A 132 -41.58 55.90 9.98
N SER A 133 -42.61 56.67 10.34
CA SER A 133 -42.42 58.01 10.91
C SER A 133 -43.10 58.24 12.25
N VAL A 134 -42.35 58.90 13.13
CA VAL A 134 -42.83 59.42 14.41
C VAL A 134 -42.76 60.94 14.39
N VAL A 135 -43.93 61.57 14.34
CA VAL A 135 -44.07 63.01 14.11
C VAL A 135 -44.61 63.73 15.33
N GLU A 136 -44.00 64.86 15.68
CA GLU A 136 -44.39 65.61 16.87
C GLU A 136 -44.71 67.06 16.58
N HIS A 137 -45.83 67.54 17.11
CA HIS A 137 -46.17 68.95 17.15
C HIS A 137 -45.92 69.58 18.53
N SER A 138 -45.76 70.90 18.55
CA SER A 138 -45.51 71.71 19.76
C SER A 138 -46.49 71.37 20.90
N PRO A 139 -46.04 71.34 22.18
CA PRO A 139 -46.92 71.13 23.33
C PRO A 139 -47.91 72.31 23.54
N LEU A 140 -47.63 73.47 22.94
CA LEU A 140 -48.46 74.66 23.00
C LEU A 140 -49.38 74.72 21.78
N VAL A 141 -50.70 74.74 22.03
CA VAL A 141 -51.75 74.99 21.02
C VAL A 141 -52.45 76.31 21.35
N ASP A 142 -52.48 77.25 20.40
CA ASP A 142 -53.08 78.57 20.62
C ASP A 142 -54.61 78.51 20.75
N ALA A 143 -55.21 79.52 21.37
CA ALA A 143 -56.66 79.55 21.62
C ALA A 143 -57.47 79.41 20.32
N LEU A 144 -58.41 78.46 20.24
CA LEU A 144 -59.28 78.24 19.07
C LEU A 144 -58.53 77.91 17.77
N HIS A 145 -57.35 77.27 17.88
CA HIS A 145 -56.53 76.84 16.75
C HIS A 145 -56.27 75.34 16.79
N LYS A 146 -55.93 74.83 15.61
CA LYS A 146 -55.51 73.47 15.31
C LYS A 146 -54.05 73.41 14.92
N ASP A 147 -53.42 72.34 15.37
CA ASP A 147 -52.06 71.91 15.06
C ASP A 147 -52.13 70.43 14.67
N GLY A 148 -51.52 70.04 13.56
CA GLY A 148 -51.70 68.68 13.05
C GLY A 148 -50.83 68.33 11.85
N ILE A 149 -51.11 67.15 11.31
CA ILE A 149 -50.47 66.53 10.15
C ILE A 149 -51.54 66.11 9.14
N ILE A 150 -51.12 65.99 7.88
CA ILE A 150 -51.90 65.42 6.79
C ILE A 150 -51.04 64.33 6.15
N ALA A 151 -51.53 63.10 6.14
CA ALA A 151 -50.91 61.96 5.46
C ALA A 151 -51.26 62.05 3.96
N LEU A 152 -50.31 62.46 3.12
CA LEU A 152 -50.58 62.68 1.69
C LEU A 152 -50.55 61.37 0.90
N ASP A 153 -49.94 60.34 1.48
CA ASP A 153 -49.87 58.93 1.07
C ASP A 153 -51.08 58.09 1.53
N ASN A 154 -51.97 58.65 2.37
CA ASN A 154 -53.11 57.97 3.02
C ASN A 154 -52.76 56.99 4.14
N VAL A 155 -51.50 56.91 4.58
CA VAL A 155 -51.08 56.07 5.71
C VAL A 155 -51.82 56.47 6.99
N GLU A 156 -52.22 55.48 7.80
CA GLU A 156 -52.88 55.73 9.09
C GLU A 156 -51.88 56.24 10.14
N TYR A 157 -52.29 57.22 10.95
CA TYR A 157 -51.48 57.74 12.05
C TYR A 157 -52.25 57.67 13.38
N VAL A 158 -51.61 57.09 14.39
CA VAL A 158 -52.18 56.95 15.73
C VAL A 158 -51.56 57.96 16.69
N LEU A 159 -52.40 58.70 17.42
CA LEU A 159 -51.95 59.61 18.47
C LEU A 159 -51.57 58.83 19.73
N THR A 160 -50.28 58.75 20.06
CA THR A 160 -49.81 57.93 21.19
C THR A 160 -49.98 58.59 22.56
N ASN A 161 -50.15 59.93 22.59
CA ASN A 161 -50.40 60.68 23.82
C ASN A 161 -51.87 60.61 24.27
N THR A 162 -52.25 59.53 24.96
CA THR A 162 -53.65 59.26 25.38
C THR A 162 -54.22 60.20 26.46
N SER A 163 -53.42 61.08 27.06
CA SER A 163 -53.89 62.06 28.06
C SER A 163 -53.69 63.52 27.60
N LEU A 164 -54.77 64.11 27.07
CA LEU A 164 -54.75 65.49 26.58
C LEU A 164 -55.01 66.53 27.70
N PRO A 165 -54.37 67.71 27.64
CA PRO A 165 -54.68 68.81 28.55
C PRO A 165 -56.17 69.21 28.48
N VAL A 166 -56.77 69.54 29.64
CA VAL A 166 -58.17 69.97 29.71
C VAL A 166 -58.42 71.18 28.79
N GLY A 167 -59.27 71.00 27.78
CA GLY A 167 -59.60 72.03 26.78
C GLY A 167 -58.99 71.78 25.40
N VAL A 168 -58.05 70.84 25.28
CA VAL A 168 -57.54 70.32 24.01
C VAL A 168 -58.27 69.00 23.69
N VAL A 169 -58.71 68.85 22.45
CA VAL A 169 -59.30 67.62 21.92
C VAL A 169 -58.49 67.14 20.72
N SER A 170 -58.47 65.83 20.46
CA SER A 170 -57.95 65.24 19.22
C SER A 170 -59.10 64.76 18.35
N ASP A 171 -58.92 64.82 17.03
CA ASP A 171 -59.87 64.32 16.04
C ASP A 171 -59.12 64.02 14.73
N ASN A 172 -59.73 63.21 13.86
CA ASN A 172 -59.23 62.93 12.52
C ASN A 172 -60.36 63.02 11.49
N VAL A 173 -60.09 63.62 10.33
CA VAL A 173 -61.06 63.77 9.23
C VAL A 173 -60.40 63.39 7.92
N GLY A 174 -60.69 62.18 7.42
CA GLY A 174 -59.93 61.60 6.30
C GLY A 174 -58.48 61.42 6.71
N ASN A 175 -57.55 61.87 5.86
CA ASN A 175 -56.10 61.82 6.09
C ASN A 175 -55.54 62.96 6.96
N ASN A 176 -56.39 63.75 7.62
CA ASN A 176 -55.98 64.88 8.46
C ASN A 176 -56.12 64.55 9.95
N TYR A 177 -54.99 64.53 10.67
CA TYR A 177 -54.89 64.22 12.09
C TYR A 177 -54.46 65.46 12.87
N PHE A 178 -55.26 65.90 13.86
CA PHE A 178 -54.97 67.15 14.55
C PHE A 178 -55.41 67.17 16.02
N VAL A 179 -54.81 68.09 16.76
CA VAL A 179 -55.31 68.54 18.06
C VAL A 179 -55.89 69.95 17.95
N GLU A 180 -57.00 70.20 18.62
CA GLU A 180 -57.71 71.48 18.63
C GLU A 180 -57.87 72.00 20.06
N ASN A 181 -57.42 73.25 20.30
CA ASN A 181 -57.71 73.94 21.55
C ASN A 181 -59.07 74.63 21.47
N THR A 182 -60.06 74.09 22.18
CA THR A 182 -61.45 74.58 22.18
C THR A 182 -61.70 75.75 23.13
N THR A 183 -60.65 76.28 23.77
CA THR A 183 -60.74 77.35 24.77
C THR A 183 -60.29 78.72 24.23
N ASP A 184 -60.64 79.80 24.95
CA ASP A 184 -60.29 81.18 24.59
C ASP A 184 -58.87 81.59 25.05
N LYS A 185 -58.04 80.63 25.49
CA LYS A 185 -56.66 80.84 25.94
C LYS A 185 -55.73 79.78 25.38
N ALA A 186 -54.49 80.16 25.08
CA ALA A 186 -53.45 79.20 24.73
C ALA A 186 -53.24 78.19 25.86
N ILE A 187 -53.11 76.92 25.49
CA ILE A 187 -52.83 75.82 26.41
C ILE A 187 -51.42 75.31 26.10
N ASN A 188 -50.58 75.23 27.13
CA ASN A 188 -49.25 74.64 27.04
C ASN A 188 -49.24 73.32 27.80
N GLY A 189 -49.24 72.21 27.06
CA GLY A 189 -49.12 70.87 27.60
C GLY A 189 -47.76 70.61 28.22
N SER A 190 -47.64 69.49 28.95
CA SER A 190 -46.34 69.02 29.46
C SER A 190 -45.58 68.19 28.42
N ASN A 191 -46.29 67.59 27.48
CA ASN A 191 -45.75 66.75 26.41
C ASN A 191 -46.14 67.32 25.04
N ARG A 192 -45.33 67.04 24.03
CA ARG A 192 -45.66 67.27 22.62
C ARG A 192 -46.83 66.36 22.19
N TYR A 193 -47.48 66.68 21.08
CA TYR A 193 -48.48 65.78 20.50
C TYR A 193 -47.76 64.91 19.48
N VAL A 194 -47.81 63.58 19.67
CA VAL A 194 -47.02 62.59 18.94
C VAL A 194 -47.98 61.71 18.17
N TRP A 195 -47.75 61.60 16.86
CA TRP A 195 -48.41 60.63 16.00
C TRP A 195 -47.36 59.69 15.43
N GLU A 196 -47.71 58.41 15.36
CA GLU A 196 -46.88 57.34 14.81
C GLU A 196 -47.63 56.78 13.59
N SER A 197 -46.92 56.60 12.48
CA SER A 197 -47.48 55.91 11.31
C SER A 197 -47.75 54.45 11.65
N GLN A 198 -48.73 53.84 10.99
CA GLN A 198 -49.03 52.41 11.15
C GLN A 198 -48.44 51.57 10.01
N GLU A 199 -47.98 52.21 8.95
CA GLU A 199 -47.30 51.61 7.78
C GLU A 199 -46.16 52.54 7.33
N ALA A 200 -45.31 52.07 6.41
CA ALA A 200 -44.23 52.84 5.82
C ALA A 200 -44.78 54.09 5.11
N VAL A 201 -44.07 55.22 5.20
CA VAL A 201 -44.56 56.52 4.76
C VAL A 201 -43.79 57.02 3.55
N THR A 202 -44.51 57.55 2.57
CA THR A 202 -43.90 58.19 1.39
C THR A 202 -44.11 59.70 1.40
N GLN A 203 -45.15 60.21 2.07
CA GLN A 203 -45.38 61.66 2.16
C GLN A 203 -46.25 62.14 3.34
N ILE A 204 -45.69 63.06 4.14
CA ILE A 204 -46.39 63.71 5.25
C ILE A 204 -46.27 65.24 5.24
N GLN A 205 -47.36 65.91 5.60
CA GLN A 205 -47.42 67.37 5.71
C GLN A 205 -47.81 67.86 7.10
N PHE A 206 -46.97 68.69 7.72
CA PHE A 206 -47.27 69.40 8.96
C PHE A 206 -47.99 70.73 8.69
N TYR A 207 -48.96 71.08 9.55
CA TYR A 207 -49.59 72.39 9.52
C TYR A 207 -49.99 72.92 10.90
N THR A 208 -50.18 74.23 10.95
CA THR A 208 -50.79 74.94 12.08
C THR A 208 -51.74 76.00 11.55
N THR A 209 -52.78 76.31 12.31
CA THR A 209 -53.68 77.45 12.03
C THR A 209 -53.31 78.69 12.87
N SER A 210 -52.34 78.57 13.78
CA SER A 210 -51.92 79.62 14.71
C SER A 210 -51.00 80.64 14.05
N ASP A 211 -51.28 81.93 14.21
CA ASP A 211 -50.42 83.04 13.75
C ASP A 211 -49.14 83.22 14.59
N ARG A 212 -48.90 82.36 15.60
CA ARG A 212 -47.75 82.46 16.50
C ARG A 212 -46.59 81.59 16.01
N LEU A 213 -45.42 82.20 15.90
CA LEU A 213 -44.13 81.58 15.52
C LEU A 213 -43.53 80.68 16.63
N ILE A 214 -44.35 79.87 17.30
CA ILE A 214 -43.90 79.00 18.42
C ILE A 214 -44.05 77.51 18.04
N ASN A 215 -44.61 77.19 16.88
CA ASN A 215 -45.01 75.84 16.49
C ASN A 215 -43.83 75.00 15.97
N GLY A 216 -42.96 74.57 16.89
CA GLY A 216 -41.85 73.68 16.56
C GLY A 216 -42.34 72.26 16.32
N ILE A 217 -41.90 71.65 15.22
CA ILE A 217 -42.21 70.27 14.85
C ILE A 217 -40.97 69.40 14.98
N ARG A 218 -41.17 68.08 15.04
CA ARG A 218 -40.10 67.08 15.00
C ARG A 218 -40.52 65.95 14.08
N LEU A 219 -39.56 65.46 13.31
CA LEU A 219 -39.68 64.28 12.48
C LEU A 219 -38.63 63.30 13.00
N ARG A 220 -39.06 62.08 13.31
CA ARG A 220 -38.17 60.95 13.56
C ARG A 220 -38.55 59.85 12.59
N LEU A 221 -37.57 59.16 12.06
CA LEU A 221 -37.75 58.06 11.10
C LEU A 221 -37.21 56.77 11.69
N GLN A 222 -37.81 55.66 11.29
CA GLN A 222 -37.39 54.30 11.60
C GLN A 222 -37.43 53.51 10.29
N PRO A 223 -36.28 53.32 9.64
CA PRO A 223 -36.17 52.43 8.49
C PRO A 223 -36.52 50.99 8.88
N LEU A 224 -37.04 50.23 7.92
CA LEU A 224 -37.35 48.81 8.01
C LEU A 224 -36.39 48.08 7.09
N ASP A 225 -35.51 47.25 7.64
CA ASP A 225 -34.57 46.41 6.90
C ASP A 225 -35.35 45.16 6.47
N CYS A 226 -35.73 45.05 5.20
CA CYS A 226 -36.52 43.95 4.67
C CYS A 226 -35.62 43.05 3.83
N THR A 227 -35.92 41.75 3.81
CA THR A 227 -35.33 40.78 2.86
C THR A 227 -35.76 41.11 1.42
N ASP A 228 -34.90 40.74 0.48
CA ASP A 228 -34.86 41.06 -0.96
C ASP A 228 -33.99 39.92 -1.52
N THR A 229 -34.61 38.77 -1.79
CA THR A 229 -33.95 37.46 -2.01
C THR A 229 -33.15 37.46 -3.30
N ASP A 230 -33.81 37.72 -4.43
CA ASP A 230 -33.18 37.89 -5.76
C ASP A 230 -32.27 39.12 -5.91
N GLY A 231 -32.34 40.07 -4.97
CA GLY A 231 -31.54 41.29 -4.96
C GLY A 231 -31.89 42.31 -6.06
N ASP A 232 -33.09 42.24 -6.63
CA ASP A 232 -33.54 43.10 -7.72
C ASP A 232 -33.85 44.55 -7.26
N GLY A 233 -33.97 44.74 -5.94
CA GLY A 233 -34.27 45.99 -5.26
C GLY A 233 -35.73 46.20 -4.84
N VAL A 234 -36.59 45.20 -5.05
CA VAL A 234 -37.96 45.10 -4.59
C VAL A 234 -37.99 44.08 -3.43
N PRO A 235 -38.38 44.48 -2.20
CA PRO A 235 -38.37 43.54 -1.08
C PRO A 235 -39.48 42.50 -1.19
N ASP A 236 -39.22 41.25 -0.79
CA ASP A 236 -40.10 40.07 -0.94
C ASP A 236 -41.58 40.37 -0.60
N THR A 237 -41.81 41.07 0.52
CA THR A 237 -43.15 41.49 0.96
C THR A 237 -43.98 42.34 -0.05
N ALA A 238 -43.35 42.85 -1.09
CA ALA A 238 -43.91 43.67 -2.15
C ALA A 238 -43.57 43.14 -3.55
N ASP A 239 -42.76 42.10 -3.64
CA ASP A 239 -42.50 41.38 -4.88
C ASP A 239 -43.73 40.58 -5.32
N LEU A 240 -43.70 40.11 -6.55
CA LEU A 240 -44.65 39.15 -7.10
C LEU A 240 -43.99 37.80 -7.44
N ASP A 241 -42.66 37.75 -7.38
CA ASP A 241 -41.76 36.71 -7.87
C ASP A 241 -40.43 36.88 -7.10
N ASP A 242 -40.35 36.32 -5.87
CA ASP A 242 -39.30 36.63 -4.87
C ASP A 242 -37.90 36.09 -5.23
N ASP A 243 -37.80 35.05 -6.07
CA ASP A 243 -36.56 34.48 -6.65
C ASP A 243 -36.35 34.85 -8.13
N ASN A 244 -37.37 35.43 -8.78
CA ASN A 244 -37.33 35.97 -10.13
C ASN A 244 -37.22 34.91 -11.24
N ASP A 245 -37.58 33.67 -10.92
CA ASP A 245 -37.61 32.52 -11.84
C ASP A 245 -38.71 32.67 -12.92
N GLY A 246 -39.55 33.69 -12.81
CA GLY A 246 -40.60 34.01 -13.75
C GLY A 246 -41.90 33.25 -13.50
N ILE A 247 -41.94 32.29 -12.58
CA ILE A 247 -43.14 31.82 -11.92
C ILE A 247 -43.59 32.97 -10.97
N LEU A 248 -44.53 32.78 -10.06
CA LEU A 248 -45.05 33.91 -9.27
C LEU A 248 -45.39 33.31 -7.92
N ASP A 249 -44.97 33.86 -6.78
CA ASP A 249 -45.14 33.21 -5.46
C ASP A 249 -46.57 32.71 -5.16
N SER A 250 -47.58 33.31 -5.80
CA SER A 250 -48.97 32.85 -5.75
C SER A 250 -49.30 31.53 -6.49
N VAL A 251 -48.36 31.03 -7.29
CA VAL A 251 -48.33 29.83 -8.10
C VAL A 251 -47.48 28.78 -7.38
N GLU A 252 -46.27 29.10 -6.92
CA GLU A 252 -45.45 28.20 -6.09
C GLU A 252 -46.06 27.96 -4.70
N ASP A 253 -46.67 28.97 -4.06
CA ASP A 253 -47.55 28.76 -2.89
C ASP A 253 -49.03 28.96 -3.24
N PRO A 254 -49.67 27.94 -3.82
CA PRO A 254 -51.10 27.99 -4.07
C PRO A 254 -51.82 27.93 -2.72
N ASN A 255 -52.41 29.05 -2.26
CA ASN A 255 -53.16 29.23 -1.00
C ASN A 255 -54.04 28.04 -0.52
N ILE A 256 -53.41 26.96 -0.04
CA ILE A 256 -54.03 25.71 0.39
C ILE A 256 -54.50 25.86 1.85
N ASP A 257 -53.78 26.65 2.63
CA ASP A 257 -54.02 26.82 4.06
C ASP A 257 -55.06 27.94 4.39
N GLY A 258 -55.33 28.82 3.43
CA GLY A 258 -56.41 29.79 3.43
C GLY A 258 -56.06 31.17 3.99
N ASP A 259 -54.80 31.50 4.21
CA ASP A 259 -54.37 32.84 4.65
C ASP A 259 -54.07 33.81 3.50
N ASN A 260 -53.82 33.28 2.30
CA ASN A 260 -53.73 34.01 1.04
C ASN A 260 -52.49 34.92 0.99
N ASP A 261 -51.40 34.43 1.56
CA ASP A 261 -50.14 35.11 1.85
C ASP A 261 -48.99 34.09 1.73
N PRO A 262 -48.21 34.10 0.62
CA PRO A 262 -47.14 33.14 0.32
C PRO A 262 -46.09 33.02 1.42
N LEU A 263 -45.88 34.12 2.15
CA LEU A 263 -44.90 34.21 3.25
C LEU A 263 -45.35 33.49 4.54
N THR A 264 -46.53 32.87 4.58
CA THR A 264 -47.07 32.26 5.80
C THR A 264 -47.35 30.76 5.68
N ASN A 265 -46.41 29.95 6.16
CA ASN A 265 -46.36 28.49 5.94
C ASN A 265 -46.18 28.16 4.45
N PRO A 266 -45.12 28.69 3.81
CA PRO A 266 -44.87 28.46 2.40
C PRO A 266 -44.75 26.96 2.08
N LEU A 267 -45.04 26.61 0.82
CA LEU A 267 -44.73 25.30 0.27
C LEU A 267 -43.22 25.17 0.11
N ASP A 268 -42.73 23.96 0.31
CA ASP A 268 -41.33 23.53 0.37
C ASP A 268 -41.44 22.05 -0.03
N THR A 269 -41.15 21.76 -1.30
CA THR A 269 -41.59 20.54 -2.01
C THR A 269 -40.62 19.39 -1.77
N ASP A 270 -39.33 19.67 -1.83
CA ASP A 270 -38.17 18.82 -1.56
C ASP A 270 -37.79 18.69 -0.07
N GLU A 271 -38.28 19.60 0.80
CA GLU A 271 -38.03 19.64 2.25
C GLU A 271 -36.57 20.04 2.63
N ASP A 272 -35.85 20.78 1.79
CA ASP A 272 -34.47 21.26 2.05
C ASP A 272 -34.43 22.41 3.08
N GLY A 273 -35.54 23.15 3.18
CA GLY A 273 -35.76 24.28 4.06
C GLY A 273 -35.75 25.66 3.38
N ILE A 274 -35.55 25.72 2.07
CA ILE A 274 -35.84 26.84 1.17
C ILE A 274 -37.26 26.59 0.61
N PRO A 275 -38.20 27.53 0.75
CA PRO A 275 -39.55 27.31 0.25
C PRO A 275 -39.69 27.75 -1.21
N ASN A 276 -40.22 26.90 -2.10
CA ASN A 276 -40.40 27.05 -3.55
C ASN A 276 -40.35 28.47 -4.14
N HIS A 277 -41.12 29.44 -3.64
CA HIS A 277 -41.01 30.85 -4.08
C HIS A 277 -39.71 31.60 -3.76
N LEU A 278 -38.70 30.91 -3.26
CA LEU A 278 -37.38 31.44 -2.92
C LEU A 278 -36.28 30.50 -3.44
N ASP A 279 -36.68 29.57 -4.31
CA ASP A 279 -35.95 28.37 -4.67
C ASP A 279 -36.01 28.23 -6.18
N ILE A 280 -34.86 28.23 -6.84
CA ILE A 280 -34.82 28.14 -8.30
C ILE A 280 -34.84 26.69 -8.82
N ASP A 281 -34.81 25.69 -7.94
CA ASP A 281 -34.88 24.25 -8.24
C ASP A 281 -35.79 23.57 -7.19
N SER A 282 -37.08 23.78 -7.35
CA SER A 282 -38.10 23.54 -6.33
C SER A 282 -38.28 22.07 -5.91
N ASP A 283 -37.80 21.11 -6.70
CA ASP A 283 -37.85 19.68 -6.39
C ASP A 283 -36.49 18.97 -6.35
N ASP A 284 -35.40 19.74 -6.47
CA ASP A 284 -34.03 19.35 -6.11
C ASP A 284 -33.48 18.31 -7.11
N ASP A 285 -33.84 18.45 -8.39
CA ASP A 285 -33.52 17.53 -9.48
C ASP A 285 -32.40 18.02 -10.42
N GLY A 286 -31.96 19.27 -10.23
CA GLY A 286 -30.86 19.90 -10.96
C GLY A 286 -31.27 20.65 -12.22
N ILE A 287 -32.56 20.70 -12.58
CA ILE A 287 -33.07 21.48 -13.70
C ILE A 287 -33.82 22.70 -13.15
N PRO A 288 -33.39 23.96 -13.44
CA PRO A 288 -34.03 25.13 -12.85
C PRO A 288 -35.52 25.31 -13.21
N ASP A 289 -36.32 25.77 -12.25
CA ASP A 289 -37.77 26.00 -12.35
C ASP A 289 -38.16 26.85 -13.58
N ASN A 290 -37.34 27.84 -13.93
CA ASN A 290 -37.54 28.68 -15.12
C ASN A 290 -37.55 27.85 -16.42
N VAL A 291 -36.66 26.87 -16.51
CA VAL A 291 -36.47 25.97 -17.66
C VAL A 291 -37.65 25.01 -17.74
N GLU A 292 -37.98 24.37 -16.63
CA GLU A 292 -39.03 23.36 -16.54
C GLU A 292 -40.44 23.92 -16.71
N ALA A 293 -40.71 25.13 -16.22
CA ALA A 293 -41.98 25.81 -16.38
C ALA A 293 -42.34 26.11 -17.86
N GLN A 294 -41.43 25.84 -18.81
CA GLN A 294 -41.54 26.17 -20.22
C GLN A 294 -41.33 24.95 -21.14
N THR A 295 -41.73 25.07 -22.41
CA THR A 295 -41.49 24.03 -23.43
C THR A 295 -40.22 24.35 -24.23
N THR A 296 -39.48 23.36 -24.70
CA THR A 296 -38.26 23.54 -25.52
C THR A 296 -38.49 24.36 -26.81
N GLU A 297 -39.52 24.08 -27.63
CA GLU A 297 -39.81 24.86 -28.86
C GLU A 297 -40.20 26.35 -28.57
N GLY A 298 -40.48 26.66 -27.31
CA GLY A 298 -41.09 27.92 -26.87
C GLY A 298 -40.31 28.70 -25.81
N TYR A 299 -39.16 28.17 -25.36
CA TYR A 299 -38.39 28.71 -24.24
C TYR A 299 -38.04 30.19 -24.43
N ILE A 300 -38.22 30.96 -23.36
CA ILE A 300 -37.89 32.37 -23.29
C ILE A 300 -36.91 32.50 -22.12
N ALA A 301 -35.62 32.63 -22.41
CA ALA A 301 -34.62 32.96 -21.41
C ALA A 301 -34.92 34.31 -20.72
N PRO A 302 -34.57 34.47 -19.43
CA PRO A 302 -34.77 35.70 -18.70
C PRO A 302 -33.94 36.84 -19.31
N ASN A 303 -34.33 38.08 -19.02
CA ASN A 303 -33.59 39.24 -19.51
C ASN A 303 -33.15 40.18 -18.39
N GLU A 304 -31.99 40.77 -18.60
CA GLU A 304 -31.39 41.77 -17.72
C GLU A 304 -32.21 43.06 -17.60
N ASP A 305 -32.87 43.24 -16.45
CA ASP A 305 -33.60 44.44 -16.09
C ASP A 305 -32.80 45.37 -15.17
N ASP A 306 -33.19 46.66 -15.14
CA ASP A 306 -32.66 47.59 -14.15
C ASP A 306 -33.62 47.70 -12.95
N GLU A 307 -33.11 48.05 -11.77
CA GLU A 307 -33.88 48.29 -10.53
C GLU A 307 -35.17 49.13 -10.76
N ALA A 308 -35.15 50.05 -11.74
CA ALA A 308 -36.31 50.88 -12.05
C ALA A 308 -37.39 50.17 -12.89
N THR A 309 -37.02 49.11 -13.60
CA THR A 309 -37.89 48.22 -14.37
C THR A 309 -38.53 47.20 -13.44
N TYR A 310 -37.75 46.56 -12.57
CA TYR A 310 -38.23 45.72 -11.47
C TYR A 310 -39.22 46.47 -10.55
N GLU A 311 -38.87 47.68 -10.06
CA GLU A 311 -39.80 48.52 -9.27
C GLU A 311 -41.09 48.87 -10.06
N ALA A 312 -41.02 48.96 -11.39
CA ALA A 312 -42.18 49.26 -12.23
C ALA A 312 -43.09 48.06 -12.48
N ASN A 313 -42.55 46.85 -12.37
CA ASN A 313 -43.25 45.58 -12.53
C ASN A 313 -43.61 44.92 -11.19
N ASN A 314 -43.13 45.47 -10.07
CA ASN A 314 -43.13 44.85 -8.74
C ASN A 314 -42.43 43.48 -8.80
N GLY A 315 -41.13 43.58 -9.09
CA GLY A 315 -40.07 42.57 -9.06
C GLY A 315 -40.09 41.46 -10.10
N LEU A 316 -41.24 41.22 -10.74
CA LEU A 316 -41.29 40.33 -11.90
C LEU A 316 -40.45 40.79 -13.11
N ASN A 317 -39.59 39.88 -13.61
CA ASN A 317 -38.76 40.06 -14.81
C ASN A 317 -39.59 40.49 -16.05
N SER A 318 -39.11 41.48 -16.81
CA SER A 318 -39.85 41.99 -17.98
C SER A 318 -39.91 41.03 -19.19
N ALA A 319 -39.17 39.91 -19.15
CA ALA A 319 -39.33 38.78 -20.06
C ALA A 319 -40.72 38.15 -19.92
N TYR A 320 -41.24 38.10 -18.68
CA TYR A 320 -42.47 37.43 -18.28
C TYR A 320 -43.49 38.42 -17.70
N PRO A 321 -44.00 39.40 -18.47
CA PRO A 321 -44.77 40.53 -17.92
C PRO A 321 -46.13 40.19 -17.28
N ASP A 322 -46.57 38.93 -17.39
CA ASP A 322 -47.79 38.41 -16.78
C ASP A 322 -47.50 37.17 -15.89
N GLY A 323 -46.23 36.82 -15.66
CA GLY A 323 -45.75 35.55 -15.11
C GLY A 323 -45.74 34.43 -16.16
N LEU A 324 -44.94 33.40 -15.92
CA LEU A 324 -44.99 32.13 -16.62
C LEU A 324 -46.30 31.41 -16.25
N THR A 325 -46.70 30.50 -17.12
CA THR A 325 -47.75 29.54 -16.81
C THR A 325 -47.05 28.20 -16.88
N PRO A 326 -46.69 27.60 -15.73
CA PRO A 326 -45.91 26.36 -15.69
C PRO A 326 -46.51 25.30 -16.61
N ASN A 327 -45.62 24.60 -17.30
CA ASN A 327 -45.96 23.44 -18.09
C ASN A 327 -46.35 22.26 -17.18
N ASN A 328 -47.05 21.30 -17.77
CA ASN A 328 -47.38 20.01 -17.17
C ASN A 328 -47.43 19.07 -18.38
N HIS A 329 -46.32 18.43 -18.69
CA HIS A 329 -46.08 17.75 -19.96
C HIS A 329 -47.05 16.56 -20.12
N ASP A 330 -47.14 15.72 -19.11
CA ASP A 330 -47.95 14.50 -19.10
C ASP A 330 -49.49 14.76 -19.09
N GLY A 331 -49.94 15.89 -18.55
CA GLY A 331 -51.34 16.24 -18.34
C GLY A 331 -52.07 15.60 -17.14
N GLU A 332 -51.44 14.80 -16.27
CA GLU A 332 -52.11 13.98 -15.25
C GLU A 332 -51.74 14.27 -13.77
N ASP A 333 -50.70 15.06 -13.48
CA ASP A 333 -50.15 15.38 -12.13
C ASP A 333 -49.78 16.86 -11.86
N THR A 334 -48.57 17.12 -11.36
CA THR A 334 -48.02 18.39 -10.87
C THR A 334 -47.32 19.10 -12.04
N PRO A 335 -47.21 20.44 -12.03
CA PRO A 335 -46.43 21.11 -13.06
C PRO A 335 -44.97 20.65 -13.06
N ASP A 336 -44.34 20.63 -14.25
CA ASP A 336 -42.98 20.10 -14.49
C ASP A 336 -41.99 20.55 -13.41
N TYR A 337 -41.90 21.85 -13.09
CA TYR A 337 -40.99 22.41 -12.06
C TYR A 337 -41.09 21.88 -10.61
N ILE A 338 -42.01 20.95 -10.34
CA ILE A 338 -42.16 20.28 -9.04
C ILE A 338 -42.53 18.80 -9.23
N ASP A 339 -42.22 18.24 -10.39
CA ASP A 339 -42.50 16.85 -10.75
C ASP A 339 -41.24 16.12 -11.19
N LEU A 340 -40.68 15.31 -10.29
CA LEU A 340 -39.48 14.48 -10.47
C LEU A 340 -39.50 13.45 -11.65
N ASP A 341 -40.55 13.40 -12.46
CA ASP A 341 -40.81 12.46 -13.58
C ASP A 341 -41.88 13.12 -14.49
N SER A 342 -41.45 14.15 -15.22
CA SER A 342 -42.29 15.14 -15.92
C SER A 342 -43.17 14.53 -17.01
N ASP A 343 -42.77 13.42 -17.62
CA ASP A 343 -43.52 12.75 -18.68
C ASP A 343 -44.10 11.38 -18.27
N ASN A 344 -43.84 10.93 -17.04
CA ASN A 344 -44.32 9.69 -16.43
C ASN A 344 -43.84 8.43 -17.15
N ASP A 345 -42.61 8.45 -17.64
CA ASP A 345 -41.98 7.35 -18.35
C ASP A 345 -41.23 6.37 -17.40
N THR A 346 -41.17 6.70 -16.10
CA THR A 346 -40.54 5.97 -14.98
C THR A 346 -39.04 6.23 -14.76
N VAL A 347 -38.41 6.98 -15.64
CA VAL A 347 -37.07 7.54 -15.42
C VAL A 347 -37.23 8.90 -14.72
N PRO A 348 -36.38 9.24 -13.74
CA PRO A 348 -36.47 10.55 -13.10
C PRO A 348 -35.85 11.66 -13.95
N ASP A 349 -36.41 12.87 -13.86
CA ASP A 349 -35.95 14.05 -14.61
C ASP A 349 -34.47 14.35 -14.40
N ASN A 350 -33.96 14.21 -13.17
CA ASN A 350 -32.52 14.31 -12.88
C ASN A 350 -31.66 13.32 -13.70
N ASN A 351 -32.12 12.08 -13.93
CA ASN A 351 -31.39 11.09 -14.72
C ASN A 351 -31.36 11.53 -16.20
N GLU A 352 -32.49 11.90 -16.78
CA GLU A 352 -32.57 12.23 -18.21
C GLU A 352 -32.02 13.62 -18.53
N GLY A 353 -32.21 14.58 -17.65
CA GLY A 353 -31.78 15.97 -17.83
C GLY A 353 -30.29 16.20 -17.56
N ASN A 354 -29.65 15.33 -16.79
CA ASN A 354 -28.23 15.45 -16.42
C ASN A 354 -27.32 14.32 -16.92
N ASP A 355 -27.82 13.39 -17.74
CA ASP A 355 -27.02 12.38 -18.44
C ASP A 355 -26.63 12.90 -19.85
N PHE A 356 -25.45 13.50 -19.96
CA PHE A 356 -24.96 14.05 -21.22
C PHE A 356 -24.12 13.06 -22.05
N ASN A 357 -23.78 11.91 -21.46
CA ASN A 357 -22.96 10.88 -22.09
C ASN A 357 -23.80 9.66 -22.55
N PHE A 358 -25.05 9.59 -22.10
CA PHE A 358 -26.07 8.57 -22.40
C PHE A 358 -25.81 7.19 -21.79
N ASP A 359 -25.11 7.13 -20.64
CA ASP A 359 -24.80 5.89 -19.92
C ASP A 359 -25.86 5.46 -18.88
N GLY A 360 -26.98 6.18 -18.81
CA GLY A 360 -28.07 5.95 -17.84
C GLY A 360 -27.81 6.50 -16.44
N ILE A 361 -26.64 7.08 -16.20
CA ILE A 361 -26.22 7.65 -14.93
C ILE A 361 -26.01 9.16 -15.10
N PRO A 362 -26.71 10.00 -14.30
CA PRO A 362 -26.53 11.45 -14.41
C PRO A 362 -25.09 11.88 -14.08
N ASP A 363 -24.51 12.69 -14.97
CA ASP A 363 -23.15 13.24 -14.86
C ASP A 363 -23.02 14.26 -13.71
N GLN A 364 -24.14 14.92 -13.39
CA GLN A 364 -24.26 15.88 -12.30
C GLN A 364 -25.08 15.27 -11.16
N VAL A 365 -24.64 15.49 -9.93
CA VAL A 365 -25.23 14.83 -8.75
C VAL A 365 -25.32 15.75 -7.56
N TYR A 366 -26.46 15.67 -6.87
CA TYR A 366 -26.72 16.36 -5.61
C TYR A 366 -25.63 16.16 -4.55
N THR A 367 -25.08 17.27 -4.04
CA THR A 367 -24.01 17.31 -3.04
C THR A 367 -24.50 17.65 -1.63
N GLY A 368 -25.69 18.23 -1.51
CA GLY A 368 -26.27 18.81 -0.29
C GLY A 368 -25.57 20.08 0.17
N THR A 369 -24.93 20.81 -0.75
CA THR A 369 -24.26 22.09 -0.51
C THR A 369 -24.75 23.08 -1.54
N ASP A 370 -25.30 24.19 -1.07
CA ASP A 370 -25.67 25.35 -1.87
C ASP A 370 -24.86 26.54 -1.30
N THR A 371 -23.94 27.05 -2.12
CA THR A 371 -22.91 28.00 -1.72
C THR A 371 -23.43 29.43 -1.65
N ASP A 372 -24.27 29.85 -2.58
CA ASP A 372 -24.74 31.22 -2.68
C ASP A 372 -26.18 31.44 -2.22
N GLY A 373 -26.94 30.37 -2.02
CA GLY A 373 -28.19 30.35 -1.28
C GLY A 373 -29.43 30.49 -2.15
N ASP A 374 -29.37 30.13 -3.44
CA ASP A 374 -30.46 30.35 -4.39
C ASP A 374 -31.39 29.15 -4.62
N GLY A 375 -31.04 27.97 -4.10
CA GLY A 375 -31.86 26.77 -4.17
C GLY A 375 -31.25 25.66 -5.01
N LEU A 376 -30.47 26.00 -6.03
CA LEU A 376 -29.77 25.02 -6.87
C LEU A 376 -28.53 24.48 -6.14
N ASP A 377 -28.35 23.15 -6.11
CA ASP A 377 -27.19 22.55 -5.44
C ASP A 377 -25.88 22.78 -6.22
N ASP A 378 -24.76 22.99 -5.51
CA ASP A 378 -23.39 23.15 -6.06
C ASP A 378 -23.00 22.03 -7.05
N GLY A 379 -23.65 20.86 -6.97
CA GLY A 379 -23.50 19.72 -7.88
C GLY A 379 -23.97 19.97 -9.31
N TYR A 380 -24.91 20.91 -9.47
CA TYR A 380 -25.56 21.26 -10.74
C TYR A 380 -25.09 22.61 -11.31
N GLU A 381 -24.55 23.52 -10.48
CA GLU A 381 -24.06 24.87 -10.86
C GLU A 381 -22.75 24.92 -11.70
N GLY A 382 -22.48 23.89 -12.50
CA GLY A 382 -21.40 23.84 -13.49
C GLY A 382 -20.06 24.40 -13.02
N SER A 383 -19.63 25.52 -13.62
CA SER A 383 -18.29 26.08 -13.38
C SER A 383 -18.21 27.26 -12.41
N ASP A 384 -19.34 27.85 -12.01
CA ASP A 384 -19.43 29.05 -11.17
C ASP A 384 -20.50 28.93 -10.08
N ILE A 385 -20.28 28.04 -9.10
CA ILE A 385 -21.08 27.79 -7.86
C ILE A 385 -21.39 29.00 -6.94
N ASN A 386 -21.21 30.23 -7.41
CA ASN A 386 -21.51 31.46 -6.68
C ASN A 386 -21.71 32.57 -7.72
N ASP A 387 -22.56 32.32 -8.70
CA ASP A 387 -22.84 33.28 -9.77
C ASP A 387 -23.98 34.26 -9.42
N SER A 388 -24.63 34.04 -8.26
CA SER A 388 -25.79 34.74 -7.69
C SER A 388 -27.09 34.59 -8.46
N PHE A 389 -28.12 33.94 -7.93
CA PHE A 389 -29.53 33.97 -8.41
C PHE A 389 -29.65 34.08 -9.95
N ASP A 390 -28.90 33.23 -10.67
CA ASP A 390 -29.07 33.06 -12.12
C ASP A 390 -30.15 32.02 -12.35
N VAL A 391 -31.39 32.48 -12.50
CA VAL A 391 -32.61 31.63 -12.44
C VAL A 391 -32.73 30.57 -13.53
N ASN A 392 -31.82 30.54 -14.49
CA ASN A 392 -31.73 29.50 -15.51
C ASN A 392 -30.32 28.92 -15.64
N ASP A 393 -29.43 29.23 -14.69
CA ASP A 393 -28.02 28.84 -14.63
C ASP A 393 -27.34 28.85 -16.02
N GLU A 394 -26.57 27.81 -16.37
CA GLU A 394 -25.89 27.70 -17.66
C GLU A 394 -26.87 27.30 -18.82
N ILE A 395 -28.18 27.12 -18.56
CA ILE A 395 -29.20 26.62 -19.51
C ILE A 395 -29.94 27.79 -20.22
N ASP A 396 -29.30 28.34 -21.24
CA ASP A 396 -29.80 29.48 -22.03
C ASP A 396 -30.65 29.05 -23.26
N ASP A 397 -30.46 27.82 -23.75
CA ASP A 397 -31.11 27.21 -24.91
C ASP A 397 -31.29 25.69 -24.69
N PRO A 398 -32.36 25.26 -23.99
CA PRO A 398 -32.57 23.86 -23.60
C PRO A 398 -32.41 22.85 -24.74
N ALA A 399 -32.80 23.22 -25.96
CA ALA A 399 -32.64 22.38 -27.16
C ALA A 399 -31.19 22.09 -27.58
N ASN A 400 -30.20 22.74 -26.97
CA ASN A 400 -28.78 22.51 -27.23
C ASN A 400 -27.97 22.32 -25.93
N ASP A 401 -28.53 22.74 -24.80
CA ASP A 401 -27.85 22.75 -23.51
C ASP A 401 -28.28 21.55 -22.63
N LEU A 402 -29.38 20.86 -22.94
CA LEU A 402 -29.84 19.64 -22.27
C LEU A 402 -29.82 18.41 -23.21
N PRO A 403 -29.81 17.17 -22.65
CA PRO A 403 -29.88 15.93 -23.42
C PRO A 403 -31.15 15.80 -24.30
N ASP A 404 -30.96 15.28 -25.51
CA ASP A 404 -31.99 15.03 -26.55
C ASP A 404 -31.43 13.94 -27.50
N THR A 405 -31.75 12.68 -27.21
CA THR A 405 -31.16 11.50 -27.86
C THR A 405 -31.62 11.37 -29.32
N ASP A 406 -32.93 11.49 -29.60
CA ASP A 406 -33.47 11.31 -30.95
C ASP A 406 -33.42 12.58 -31.83
N GLY A 407 -33.36 13.77 -31.23
CA GLY A 407 -33.33 15.07 -31.90
C GLY A 407 -34.61 15.44 -32.65
N THR A 408 -35.75 14.81 -32.37
CA THR A 408 -36.99 14.91 -33.14
C THR A 408 -38.23 15.39 -32.39
N GLU A 409 -38.31 15.27 -31.06
CA GLU A 409 -39.44 15.79 -30.26
C GLU A 409 -39.07 16.86 -29.20
N ASP A 410 -38.78 16.47 -27.96
CA ASP A 410 -38.41 17.36 -26.84
C ASP A 410 -37.08 16.88 -26.23
N VAL A 411 -36.63 17.48 -25.12
CA VAL A 411 -35.48 16.97 -24.34
C VAL A 411 -35.90 15.73 -23.56
N ASN A 412 -34.95 14.84 -23.23
CA ASN A 412 -35.21 13.49 -22.72
C ASN A 412 -36.22 13.46 -21.57
N TYR A 413 -36.02 14.25 -20.50
CA TYR A 413 -36.94 14.30 -19.32
C TYR A 413 -38.40 14.71 -19.62
N ARG A 414 -38.72 15.03 -20.87
CA ARG A 414 -40.05 15.35 -21.36
C ARG A 414 -40.44 14.56 -22.61
N ASP A 415 -39.72 13.50 -22.95
CA ASP A 415 -39.94 12.70 -24.15
C ASP A 415 -40.08 11.22 -23.83
N ILE A 416 -41.30 10.70 -23.94
CA ILE A 416 -41.68 9.35 -23.51
C ILE A 416 -41.10 8.18 -24.35
N ASP A 417 -40.19 8.47 -25.28
CA ASP A 417 -39.59 7.62 -26.32
C ASP A 417 -38.22 8.24 -26.67
N ASP A 418 -37.33 8.34 -25.68
CA ASP A 418 -36.11 9.18 -25.71
C ASP A 418 -35.23 8.93 -26.94
N ASP A 419 -35.03 7.67 -27.32
CA ASP A 419 -34.18 7.26 -28.45
C ASP A 419 -34.90 7.32 -29.83
N GLY A 420 -36.22 7.46 -29.81
CA GLY A 420 -37.08 7.52 -30.97
C GLY A 420 -37.17 6.24 -31.82
N ASP A 421 -36.90 5.05 -31.27
CA ASP A 421 -37.07 3.78 -31.99
C ASP A 421 -38.56 3.43 -32.24
N GLY A 422 -39.45 4.08 -31.48
CA GLY A 422 -40.90 3.93 -31.54
C GLY A 422 -41.48 2.87 -30.60
N ILE A 423 -40.70 2.42 -29.61
CA ILE A 423 -41.13 1.84 -28.35
C ILE A 423 -41.42 3.05 -27.43
N ASN A 424 -41.14 3.02 -26.16
CA ASN A 424 -41.60 4.00 -25.19
C ASN A 424 -40.84 3.58 -23.95
N THR A 425 -40.02 4.43 -23.37
CA THR A 425 -39.10 4.12 -22.27
C THR A 425 -39.64 3.13 -21.21
N PRO A 426 -40.89 3.25 -20.68
CA PRO A 426 -41.41 2.27 -19.72
C PRO A 426 -41.75 0.87 -20.29
N ASP A 427 -41.82 0.71 -21.60
CA ASP A 427 -41.99 -0.57 -22.31
C ASP A 427 -40.63 -1.22 -22.68
N GLU A 428 -39.51 -0.54 -22.42
CA GLU A 428 -38.11 -1.00 -22.58
C GLU A 428 -37.49 -1.61 -21.30
N ASP A 429 -38.29 -1.77 -20.24
CA ASP A 429 -37.97 -2.59 -19.04
C ASP A 429 -37.94 -4.10 -19.40
N VAL A 430 -36.83 -4.56 -20.00
CA VAL A 430 -36.61 -5.92 -20.51
C VAL A 430 -36.68 -6.96 -19.40
N ASP A 431 -36.07 -6.69 -18.25
CA ASP A 431 -36.03 -7.63 -17.13
C ASP A 431 -37.34 -7.65 -16.31
N GLY A 432 -38.12 -6.56 -16.38
CA GLY A 432 -39.44 -6.39 -15.79
C GLY A 432 -39.41 -6.02 -14.30
N ASP A 433 -38.33 -5.41 -13.81
CA ASP A 433 -38.18 -4.94 -12.43
C ASP A 433 -38.76 -3.52 -12.20
N GLY A 434 -39.01 -2.80 -13.29
CA GLY A 434 -39.61 -1.47 -13.33
C GLY A 434 -38.61 -0.32 -13.22
N ASP A 435 -37.38 -0.54 -13.67
CA ASP A 435 -36.29 0.44 -13.75
C ASP A 435 -35.57 0.31 -15.11
N PRO A 436 -36.00 1.04 -16.16
CA PRO A 436 -35.40 0.98 -17.50
C PRO A 436 -33.94 1.44 -17.55
N THR A 437 -33.46 2.18 -16.54
CA THR A 437 -32.12 2.80 -16.55
C THR A 437 -30.96 1.81 -16.43
N ASN A 438 -31.26 0.53 -16.17
CA ASN A 438 -30.25 -0.51 -15.99
C ASN A 438 -30.38 -1.67 -16.98
N ASP A 439 -31.35 -1.59 -17.90
CA ASP A 439 -31.53 -2.57 -18.96
C ASP A 439 -30.71 -2.11 -20.16
N ASP A 440 -29.71 -2.90 -20.51
CA ASP A 440 -28.80 -2.70 -21.63
C ASP A 440 -28.71 -4.06 -22.36
N SER A 441 -29.43 -4.17 -23.48
CA SER A 441 -29.64 -5.44 -24.16
C SER A 441 -28.43 -5.91 -24.95
N ASP A 442 -27.60 -5.00 -25.42
CA ASP A 442 -26.37 -5.30 -26.18
C ASP A 442 -25.09 -5.11 -25.37
N GLY A 443 -25.16 -4.51 -24.18
CA GLY A 443 -24.02 -4.37 -23.29
C GLY A 443 -23.05 -3.27 -23.73
N ASP A 444 -23.45 -2.38 -24.64
CA ASP A 444 -22.57 -1.33 -25.17
C ASP A 444 -22.36 -0.16 -24.18
N GLY A 445 -23.03 -0.22 -23.03
CA GLY A 445 -23.00 0.79 -21.98
C GLY A 445 -24.09 1.85 -22.11
N THR A 446 -24.90 1.83 -23.18
CA THR A 446 -26.06 2.68 -23.40
C THR A 446 -27.32 1.90 -23.03
N PRO A 447 -28.10 2.32 -22.02
CA PRO A 447 -29.34 1.63 -21.70
C PRO A 447 -30.32 1.62 -22.88
N ASP A 448 -31.14 0.57 -22.97
CA ASP A 448 -32.10 0.31 -24.05
C ASP A 448 -32.99 1.52 -24.36
N TYR A 449 -33.37 2.32 -23.36
CA TYR A 449 -34.23 3.48 -23.57
C TYR A 449 -33.54 4.68 -24.23
N LEU A 450 -32.20 4.70 -24.25
CA LEU A 450 -31.36 5.68 -24.94
C LEU A 450 -30.69 5.09 -26.20
N ASP A 451 -30.80 3.77 -26.42
CA ASP A 451 -30.18 3.07 -27.54
C ASP A 451 -31.17 2.70 -28.66
N ASN A 452 -30.91 3.28 -29.85
CA ASN A 452 -31.68 2.99 -31.05
C ASN A 452 -31.27 1.71 -31.81
N ASN A 453 -30.29 0.94 -31.32
CA ASN A 453 -29.70 -0.23 -31.98
C ASN A 453 -29.56 -1.47 -31.09
N THR A 454 -30.65 -1.94 -30.51
CA THR A 454 -30.79 -3.20 -29.73
C THR A 454 -30.28 -4.56 -30.32
N ASP A 455 -29.57 -4.59 -31.47
CA ASP A 455 -28.94 -5.81 -32.00
C ASP A 455 -27.45 -5.81 -31.61
N VAL A 456 -27.05 -6.71 -30.69
CA VAL A 456 -25.66 -6.92 -30.19
C VAL A 456 -24.62 -6.97 -31.33
N ASP A 457 -23.54 -6.20 -31.16
CA ASP A 457 -22.40 -5.98 -32.08
C ASP A 457 -21.10 -5.98 -31.25
N THR A 458 -20.66 -7.15 -30.82
CA THR A 458 -19.67 -7.35 -29.75
C THR A 458 -18.35 -6.61 -30.04
N ASP A 459 -17.78 -6.77 -31.23
CA ASP A 459 -16.56 -6.09 -31.65
C ASP A 459 -16.72 -4.61 -32.10
N GLY A 460 -17.95 -4.09 -32.11
CA GLY A 460 -18.28 -2.73 -32.53
C GLY A 460 -17.94 -2.39 -33.99
N ASP A 461 -17.83 -3.37 -34.88
CA ASP A 461 -17.42 -3.17 -36.28
C ASP A 461 -18.55 -2.62 -37.19
N GLY A 462 -19.78 -2.61 -36.66
CA GLY A 462 -21.01 -2.19 -37.31
C GLY A 462 -21.79 -3.32 -37.98
N VAL A 463 -21.48 -4.58 -37.70
CA VAL A 463 -22.16 -5.77 -38.20
C VAL A 463 -22.62 -6.64 -37.02
N PRO A 464 -23.91 -6.57 -36.65
CA PRO A 464 -24.41 -7.28 -35.47
C PRO A 464 -24.12 -8.78 -35.49
N ASP A 465 -23.77 -9.37 -34.35
CA ASP A 465 -23.34 -10.77 -34.13
C ASP A 465 -24.22 -11.78 -34.89
N THR A 466 -25.54 -11.53 -34.93
CA THR A 466 -26.48 -12.42 -35.65
C THR A 466 -26.24 -12.53 -37.17
N ALA A 467 -25.47 -11.61 -37.73
CA ALA A 467 -25.07 -11.50 -39.12
C ALA A 467 -23.55 -11.57 -39.32
N ASP A 468 -22.77 -11.56 -38.25
CA ASP A 468 -21.33 -11.70 -38.28
C ASP A 468 -20.88 -13.14 -38.54
N LEU A 469 -19.59 -13.28 -38.82
CA LEU A 469 -18.87 -14.54 -38.95
C LEU A 469 -17.77 -14.72 -37.90
N ASP A 470 -17.46 -13.65 -37.17
CA ASP A 470 -16.35 -13.50 -36.24
C ASP A 470 -16.73 -12.43 -35.20
N ASP A 471 -17.63 -12.76 -34.26
CA ASP A 471 -18.34 -11.78 -33.40
C ASP A 471 -17.40 -10.91 -32.52
N ASP A 472 -16.20 -11.39 -32.16
CA ASP A 472 -15.13 -10.66 -31.42
C ASP A 472 -13.97 -10.19 -32.32
N ASN A 473 -14.02 -10.51 -33.61
CA ASN A 473 -13.03 -10.15 -34.64
C ASN A 473 -11.57 -10.58 -34.35
N ASP A 474 -11.37 -11.57 -33.46
CA ASP A 474 -10.06 -12.15 -33.12
C ASP A 474 -9.43 -12.91 -34.31
N GLY A 475 -10.18 -13.07 -35.40
CA GLY A 475 -9.76 -13.68 -36.63
C GLY A 475 -9.95 -15.19 -36.65
N ILE A 476 -10.37 -15.84 -35.55
CA ILE A 476 -10.88 -17.21 -35.53
C ILE A 476 -12.24 -17.16 -36.25
N LEU A 477 -13.35 -17.77 -35.87
CA LEU A 477 -14.62 -17.68 -36.63
C LEU A 477 -15.62 -18.42 -35.78
N ASP A 478 -16.75 -17.86 -35.35
CA ASP A 478 -17.65 -18.45 -34.31
C ASP A 478 -18.00 -19.94 -34.56
N SER A 479 -17.99 -20.37 -35.82
CA SER A 479 -18.15 -21.79 -36.21
C SER A 479 -16.99 -22.74 -35.83
N VAL A 480 -15.88 -22.19 -35.36
CA VAL A 480 -14.63 -22.81 -34.91
C VAL A 480 -14.62 -22.81 -33.38
N GLU A 481 -14.89 -21.68 -32.72
CA GLU A 481 -14.96 -21.60 -31.25
C GLU A 481 -16.22 -22.24 -30.66
N ASP A 482 -17.37 -22.19 -31.33
CA ASP A 482 -18.48 -23.11 -31.05
C ASP A 482 -18.57 -24.23 -32.10
N PRO A 483 -17.85 -25.36 -31.89
CA PRO A 483 -17.89 -26.50 -32.79
C PRO A 483 -19.19 -27.32 -32.68
N ASN A 484 -20.39 -26.72 -32.71
CA ASN A 484 -21.71 -27.33 -32.84
C ASN A 484 -21.84 -28.73 -32.19
N ILE A 485 -21.41 -28.82 -30.93
CA ILE A 485 -21.36 -30.07 -30.19
C ILE A 485 -22.79 -30.54 -29.88
N ASP A 486 -23.73 -29.62 -29.76
CA ASP A 486 -25.11 -29.85 -29.35
C ASP A 486 -26.09 -30.12 -30.52
N GLY A 487 -25.74 -29.70 -31.75
CA GLY A 487 -26.34 -30.08 -33.01
C GLY A 487 -27.37 -29.13 -33.62
N ASP A 488 -27.47 -27.87 -33.21
CA ASP A 488 -28.32 -26.85 -33.84
C ASP A 488 -27.65 -26.02 -34.95
N ASN A 489 -26.32 -25.94 -35.00
CA ASN A 489 -25.51 -25.12 -35.93
C ASN A 489 -25.76 -23.61 -35.74
N ASP A 490 -25.78 -23.16 -34.50
CA ASP A 490 -26.13 -21.80 -34.13
C ASP A 490 -25.26 -21.42 -32.91
N PRO A 491 -24.11 -20.73 -33.14
CA PRO A 491 -23.14 -20.37 -32.10
C PRO A 491 -23.80 -19.66 -30.90
N LEU A 492 -24.77 -18.78 -31.20
CA LEU A 492 -25.59 -18.05 -30.23
C LEU A 492 -26.51 -18.91 -29.35
N THR A 493 -26.50 -20.25 -29.45
CA THR A 493 -27.40 -21.11 -28.68
C THR A 493 -26.70 -22.24 -27.92
N ASN A 494 -26.49 -22.01 -26.62
CA ASN A 494 -25.62 -22.83 -25.77
C ASN A 494 -24.15 -22.79 -26.26
N PRO A 495 -23.58 -21.58 -26.39
CA PRO A 495 -22.21 -21.43 -26.88
C PRO A 495 -21.22 -22.17 -25.96
N LEU A 496 -20.05 -22.47 -26.52
CA LEU A 496 -18.92 -22.96 -25.73
C LEU A 496 -18.35 -21.78 -24.93
N ASP A 497 -17.90 -22.10 -23.73
CA ASP A 497 -17.34 -21.21 -22.72
C ASP A 497 -16.35 -22.14 -22.00
N THR A 498 -15.05 -21.93 -22.23
CA THR A 498 -13.99 -22.92 -21.96
C THR A 498 -13.49 -22.82 -20.52
N ASP A 499 -13.38 -21.61 -20.00
CA ASP A 499 -12.94 -21.24 -18.66
C ASP A 499 -14.09 -21.09 -17.63
N ASP A 500 -15.35 -21.10 -18.08
CA ASP A 500 -16.58 -20.93 -17.27
C ASP A 500 -16.70 -19.51 -16.62
N ASP A 501 -16.15 -18.45 -17.23
CA ASP A 501 -16.20 -17.06 -16.72
C ASP A 501 -17.57 -16.38 -16.95
N GLY A 502 -18.26 -16.78 -18.02
CA GLY A 502 -19.57 -16.28 -18.43
C GLY A 502 -19.58 -15.60 -19.80
N ILE A 503 -18.43 -15.32 -20.40
CA ILE A 503 -18.26 -14.85 -21.77
C ILE A 503 -18.01 -16.10 -22.64
N PRO A 504 -18.81 -16.33 -23.69
CA PRO A 504 -18.57 -17.47 -24.56
C PRO A 504 -17.39 -17.22 -25.51
N ASN A 505 -16.61 -18.27 -25.83
CA ASN A 505 -15.40 -18.24 -26.66
C ASN A 505 -15.49 -17.57 -28.05
N HIS A 506 -16.67 -17.17 -28.52
CA HIS A 506 -16.79 -16.43 -29.79
C HIS A 506 -17.05 -14.95 -29.57
N LEU A 507 -17.08 -14.50 -28.31
CA LEU A 507 -17.25 -13.12 -27.85
C LEU A 507 -16.08 -12.73 -26.94
N ASP A 508 -15.01 -13.52 -26.93
CA ASP A 508 -14.02 -13.58 -25.87
C ASP A 508 -12.65 -13.68 -26.52
N ILE A 509 -11.81 -12.66 -26.33
CA ILE A 509 -10.49 -12.61 -26.96
C ILE A 509 -9.41 -13.38 -26.19
N ASP A 510 -9.70 -13.94 -25.01
CA ASP A 510 -8.80 -14.76 -24.17
C ASP A 510 -9.56 -15.98 -23.63
N SER A 511 -9.90 -16.88 -24.55
CA SER A 511 -10.87 -17.96 -24.37
C SER A 511 -10.59 -18.94 -23.23
N ASP A 512 -9.37 -18.99 -22.70
CA ASP A 512 -9.00 -19.83 -21.56
C ASP A 512 -8.39 -19.09 -20.35
N ASP A 513 -8.46 -17.76 -20.36
CA ASP A 513 -8.27 -16.87 -19.21
C ASP A 513 -6.81 -16.87 -18.70
N ASP A 514 -5.87 -17.05 -19.64
CA ASP A 514 -4.45 -17.24 -19.36
C ASP A 514 -3.61 -15.96 -19.54
N GLY A 515 -4.19 -14.94 -20.19
CA GLY A 515 -3.59 -13.63 -20.44
C GLY A 515 -2.90 -13.47 -21.78
N ILE A 516 -2.96 -14.46 -22.68
CA ILE A 516 -2.43 -14.40 -24.04
C ILE A 516 -3.61 -14.41 -25.04
N PRO A 517 -3.85 -13.34 -25.82
CA PRO A 517 -5.04 -13.28 -26.67
C PRO A 517 -5.12 -14.38 -27.75
N ASP A 518 -6.34 -14.86 -28.02
CA ASP A 518 -6.68 -15.93 -28.97
C ASP A 518 -6.07 -15.71 -30.36
N ASN A 519 -6.05 -14.44 -30.83
CA ASN A 519 -5.44 -14.05 -32.10
C ASN A 519 -3.94 -14.43 -32.17
N VAL A 520 -3.24 -14.25 -31.06
CA VAL A 520 -1.79 -14.51 -30.89
C VAL A 520 -1.55 -16.01 -30.85
N GLU A 521 -2.34 -16.71 -30.05
CA GLU A 521 -2.21 -18.15 -29.80
C GLU A 521 -2.59 -19.01 -31.00
N ALA A 522 -3.65 -18.62 -31.73
CA ALA A 522 -4.09 -19.30 -32.94
C ALA A 522 -3.03 -19.33 -34.06
N GLN A 523 -1.92 -18.59 -33.92
CA GLN A 523 -0.88 -18.41 -34.92
C GLN A 523 0.51 -18.78 -34.39
N THR A 524 1.38 -19.28 -35.27
CA THR A 524 2.80 -19.51 -34.93
C THR A 524 3.60 -18.20 -34.89
N THR A 525 4.61 -18.09 -34.03
CA THR A 525 5.51 -16.91 -33.93
C THR A 525 6.18 -16.52 -35.26
N GLU A 526 6.75 -17.46 -36.05
CA GLU A 526 7.34 -17.12 -37.38
C GLU A 526 6.28 -16.63 -38.41
N GLY A 527 5.02 -17.02 -38.18
CA GLY A 527 3.91 -16.88 -39.12
C GLY A 527 2.91 -15.79 -38.79
N TYR A 528 3.03 -15.15 -37.62
CA TYR A 528 2.06 -14.20 -37.07
C TYR A 528 1.68 -13.08 -38.05
N ILE A 529 0.38 -12.83 -38.13
CA ILE A 529 -0.22 -11.75 -38.91
C ILE A 529 -1.08 -10.95 -37.95
N ALA A 530 -0.56 -9.79 -37.52
CA ALA A 530 -1.34 -8.81 -36.76
C ALA A 530 -2.58 -8.35 -37.54
N PRO A 531 -3.69 -8.04 -36.84
CA PRO A 531 -4.91 -7.55 -37.44
C PRO A 531 -4.68 -6.20 -38.13
N ASN A 532 -5.64 -5.80 -38.98
CA ASN A 532 -5.58 -4.50 -39.62
C ASN A 532 -6.88 -3.72 -39.52
N GLU A 533 -6.72 -2.41 -39.37
CA GLU A 533 -7.79 -1.42 -39.44
C GLU A 533 -8.63 -1.51 -40.73
N ASP A 534 -9.90 -1.87 -40.59
CA ASP A 534 -10.91 -1.80 -41.65
C ASP A 534 -11.89 -0.63 -41.43
N ASP A 535 -12.71 -0.34 -42.45
CA ASP A 535 -13.84 0.59 -42.28
C ASP A 535 -15.14 -0.21 -42.20
N GLU A 536 -16.17 0.32 -41.54
CA GLU A 536 -17.54 -0.25 -41.44
C GLU A 536 -18.05 -0.83 -42.79
N ALA A 537 -17.72 -0.17 -43.91
CA ALA A 537 -18.13 -0.63 -45.24
C ALA A 537 -17.35 -1.85 -45.76
N THR A 538 -16.18 -2.14 -45.18
CA THR A 538 -15.34 -3.32 -45.43
C THR A 538 -15.79 -4.47 -44.56
N TYR A 539 -16.07 -4.23 -43.27
CA TYR A 539 -16.72 -5.17 -42.36
C TYR A 539 -18.08 -5.64 -42.89
N GLU A 540 -19.00 -4.72 -43.22
CA GLU A 540 -20.28 -5.05 -43.91
C GLU A 540 -20.08 -5.88 -45.20
N ALA A 541 -18.95 -5.69 -45.91
CA ALA A 541 -18.68 -6.40 -47.16
C ALA A 541 -18.13 -7.81 -46.96
N ASN A 542 -17.54 -8.07 -45.78
CA ASN A 542 -16.97 -9.34 -45.37
C ASN A 542 -17.89 -10.10 -44.39
N ASN A 543 -18.93 -9.46 -43.84
CA ASN A 543 -19.76 -9.88 -42.69
C ASN A 543 -18.85 -10.14 -41.49
N GLY A 544 -18.57 -9.05 -40.77
CA GLY A 544 -17.53 -8.65 -39.81
C GLY A 544 -16.12 -9.22 -39.83
N LEU A 545 -15.84 -10.28 -40.57
CA LEU A 545 -14.47 -10.80 -40.59
C LEU A 545 -13.42 -9.77 -41.10
N ASN A 546 -12.41 -9.50 -40.26
CA ASN A 546 -11.27 -8.62 -40.56
C ASN A 546 -10.58 -8.99 -41.89
N SER A 547 -10.26 -8.00 -42.72
CA SER A 547 -9.65 -8.27 -44.03
C SER A 547 -8.19 -8.79 -43.99
N ALA A 548 -7.55 -8.80 -42.81
CA ALA A 548 -6.31 -9.53 -42.55
C ALA A 548 -6.50 -11.05 -42.70
N TYR A 549 -7.68 -11.55 -42.31
CA TYR A 549 -8.03 -12.97 -42.20
C TYR A 549 -9.17 -13.36 -43.17
N PRO A 550 -9.03 -13.20 -44.49
CA PRO A 550 -10.15 -13.28 -45.44
C PRO A 550 -10.83 -14.67 -45.58
N ASP A 551 -10.30 -15.70 -44.93
CA ASP A 551 -10.85 -17.06 -44.89
C ASP A 551 -11.00 -17.56 -43.42
N GLY A 552 -10.81 -16.69 -42.41
CA GLY A 552 -10.57 -17.05 -41.00
C GLY A 552 -9.16 -17.56 -40.74
N LEU A 553 -8.72 -17.52 -39.50
CA LEU A 553 -7.54 -18.20 -39.01
C LEU A 553 -7.78 -19.71 -38.98
N THR A 554 -6.70 -20.46 -38.86
CA THR A 554 -6.78 -21.89 -38.60
C THR A 554 -5.94 -22.11 -37.36
N PRO A 555 -6.58 -22.25 -36.19
CA PRO A 555 -5.87 -22.32 -34.92
C PRO A 555 -4.73 -23.34 -34.94
N ASN A 556 -3.61 -22.95 -34.35
CA ASN A 556 -2.47 -23.82 -34.11
C ASN A 556 -2.81 -24.84 -33.00
N ASN A 557 -2.06 -25.93 -32.97
CA ASN A 557 -2.04 -26.91 -31.88
C ASN A 557 -0.58 -27.38 -31.86
N HIS A 558 0.22 -26.79 -30.98
CA HIS A 558 1.68 -26.86 -31.02
C HIS A 558 2.16 -28.30 -30.77
N ASP A 559 1.64 -28.93 -29.72
CA ASP A 559 2.01 -30.27 -29.27
C ASP A 559 1.54 -31.41 -30.21
N GLY A 560 0.44 -31.20 -30.94
CA GLY A 560 -0.23 -32.20 -31.78
C GLY A 560 -1.15 -33.20 -31.08
N GLU A 561 -1.37 -33.17 -29.75
CA GLU A 561 -2.05 -34.25 -29.00
C GLU A 561 -3.40 -33.86 -28.34
N ASP A 562 -3.71 -32.58 -28.14
CA ASP A 562 -4.92 -32.06 -27.47
C ASP A 562 -5.67 -30.94 -28.22
N THR A 563 -5.94 -29.82 -27.55
CA THR A 563 -6.82 -28.71 -27.98
C THR A 563 -5.98 -27.68 -28.72
N PRO A 564 -6.58 -26.86 -29.60
CA PRO A 564 -5.83 -25.75 -30.18
C PRO A 564 -5.28 -24.80 -29.11
N ASP A 565 -4.12 -24.19 -29.38
CA ASP A 565 -3.36 -23.35 -28.42
C ASP A 565 -4.28 -22.35 -27.69
N TYR A 566 -5.12 -21.59 -28.41
CA TYR A 566 -6.07 -20.59 -27.85
C TYR A 566 -7.11 -21.06 -26.81
N ILE A 567 -7.16 -22.36 -26.51
CA ILE A 567 -8.02 -22.94 -25.47
C ILE A 567 -7.30 -24.03 -24.67
N ASP A 568 -5.98 -23.98 -24.66
CA ASP A 568 -5.11 -24.95 -24.01
C ASP A 568 -4.10 -24.28 -23.07
N LEU A 569 -4.44 -24.23 -21.79
CA LEU A 569 -3.61 -23.75 -20.65
C LEU A 569 -2.15 -24.26 -20.51
N ASP A 570 -1.68 -25.15 -21.38
CA ASP A 570 -0.33 -25.77 -21.43
C ASP A 570 -0.07 -26.23 -22.88
N SER A 571 0.17 -25.27 -23.76
CA SER A 571 0.18 -25.39 -25.23
C SER A 571 1.22 -26.39 -25.77
N ASP A 572 2.32 -26.61 -25.06
CA ASP A 572 3.37 -27.56 -25.46
C ASP A 572 3.48 -28.80 -24.56
N ASN A 573 2.66 -28.89 -23.51
CA ASN A 573 2.58 -29.98 -22.54
C ASN A 573 3.88 -30.19 -21.76
N ASP A 574 4.57 -29.11 -21.41
CA ASP A 574 5.82 -29.13 -20.67
C ASP A 574 5.62 -29.11 -19.14
N THR A 575 4.36 -28.99 -18.68
CA THR A 575 3.89 -28.92 -17.28
C THR A 575 3.92 -27.55 -16.61
N VAL A 576 4.51 -26.55 -17.25
CA VAL A 576 4.35 -25.15 -16.88
C VAL A 576 3.11 -24.61 -17.63
N PRO A 577 2.25 -23.80 -16.97
CA PRO A 577 1.10 -23.22 -17.65
C PRO A 577 1.48 -22.04 -18.54
N ASP A 578 0.74 -21.85 -19.63
CA ASP A 578 0.98 -20.78 -20.61
C ASP A 578 1.02 -19.38 -19.99
N ASN A 579 0.13 -19.07 -19.04
CA ASN A 579 0.19 -17.84 -18.24
C ASN A 579 1.54 -17.64 -17.51
N ASN A 580 2.12 -18.70 -16.95
CA ASN A 580 3.42 -18.64 -16.29
C ASN A 580 4.55 -18.29 -17.26
N GLU A 581 4.55 -18.87 -18.45
CA GLU A 581 5.62 -18.66 -19.43
C GLU A 581 5.42 -17.40 -20.27
N GLY A 582 4.18 -17.10 -20.66
CA GLY A 582 3.81 -15.94 -21.46
C GLY A 582 3.85 -14.62 -20.71
N ASN A 583 3.69 -14.64 -19.38
CA ASN A 583 3.63 -13.43 -18.55
C ASN A 583 4.80 -13.26 -17.57
N ASP A 584 5.83 -14.10 -17.57
CA ASP A 584 7.06 -13.90 -16.77
C ASP A 584 8.14 -13.16 -17.56
N PHE A 585 8.11 -11.83 -17.54
CA PHE A 585 9.07 -11.00 -18.28
C PHE A 585 10.40 -10.80 -17.55
N ASN A 586 10.48 -11.16 -16.27
CA ASN A 586 11.69 -11.04 -15.47
C ASN A 586 12.39 -12.37 -15.15
N PHE A 587 11.84 -13.48 -15.63
CA PHE A 587 12.36 -14.85 -15.54
C PHE A 587 12.62 -15.25 -14.09
N ASP A 588 11.63 -15.05 -13.22
CA ASP A 588 11.69 -15.44 -11.80
C ASP A 588 10.70 -16.55 -11.39
N GLY A 589 10.06 -17.19 -12.38
CA GLY A 589 9.10 -18.28 -12.22
C GLY A 589 7.70 -17.83 -11.81
N ILE A 590 7.46 -16.53 -11.73
CA ILE A 590 6.20 -15.96 -11.29
C ILE A 590 5.71 -14.98 -12.36
N PRO A 591 4.46 -15.14 -12.86
CA PRO A 591 3.85 -14.17 -13.76
C PRO A 591 3.94 -12.72 -13.22
N ASP A 592 4.42 -11.79 -14.04
CA ASP A 592 4.40 -10.34 -13.76
C ASP A 592 2.98 -9.78 -13.84
N GLN A 593 2.15 -10.35 -14.72
CA GLN A 593 0.73 -10.05 -14.90
C GLN A 593 -0.12 -11.17 -14.31
N VAL A 594 -1.24 -10.82 -13.69
CA VAL A 594 -2.05 -11.80 -12.94
C VAL A 594 -3.53 -11.45 -13.02
N TYR A 595 -4.34 -12.49 -13.23
CA TYR A 595 -5.79 -12.42 -13.22
C TYR A 595 -6.37 -11.70 -11.97
N THR A 596 -7.21 -10.71 -12.21
CA THR A 596 -7.84 -9.85 -11.20
C THR A 596 -9.32 -10.18 -10.97
N GLY A 597 -9.96 -10.86 -11.92
CA GLY A 597 -11.40 -11.09 -12.05
C GLY A 597 -12.18 -9.80 -12.35
N THR A 598 -11.55 -8.84 -13.03
CA THR A 598 -12.15 -7.59 -13.48
C THR A 598 -11.75 -7.40 -14.93
N ASP A 599 -12.75 -7.11 -15.75
CA ASP A 599 -12.64 -6.80 -17.16
C ASP A 599 -13.47 -5.52 -17.34
N THR A 600 -12.80 -4.44 -17.73
CA THR A 600 -13.32 -3.07 -17.66
C THR A 600 -14.05 -2.64 -18.93
N ASP A 601 -13.61 -3.09 -20.10
CA ASP A 601 -14.26 -2.84 -21.39
C ASP A 601 -15.02 -4.03 -21.95
N GLY A 602 -14.94 -5.20 -21.33
CA GLY A 602 -15.83 -6.33 -21.57
C GLY A 602 -15.44 -7.18 -22.77
N ASP A 603 -14.17 -7.17 -23.17
CA ASP A 603 -13.69 -7.89 -24.36
C ASP A 603 -13.26 -9.34 -24.10
N GLY A 604 -13.24 -9.76 -22.83
CA GLY A 604 -12.81 -11.10 -22.40
C GLY A 604 -11.41 -11.16 -21.81
N LEU A 605 -10.55 -10.16 -22.06
CA LEU A 605 -9.21 -10.10 -21.48
C LEU A 605 -9.24 -9.40 -20.10
N ASP A 606 -8.74 -10.07 -19.06
CA ASP A 606 -8.75 -9.48 -17.70
C ASP A 606 -7.83 -8.24 -17.58
N ASP A 607 -8.27 -7.21 -16.84
CA ASP A 607 -7.55 -5.96 -16.51
C ASP A 607 -6.08 -6.19 -16.04
N GLY A 608 -5.81 -7.38 -15.50
CA GLY A 608 -4.48 -7.83 -15.07
C GLY A 608 -3.47 -7.98 -16.20
N TYR A 609 -3.94 -8.23 -17.43
CA TYR A 609 -3.16 -8.53 -18.63
C TYR A 609 -3.13 -7.36 -19.63
N GLU A 610 -4.11 -6.45 -19.63
CA GLU A 610 -4.23 -5.26 -20.53
C GLU A 610 -3.21 -4.11 -20.31
N GLY A 611 -2.04 -4.42 -19.75
CA GLY A 611 -0.91 -3.51 -19.69
C GLY A 611 -1.21 -2.11 -19.12
N SER A 612 -1.23 -1.10 -20.00
CA SER A 612 -1.34 0.32 -19.61
C SER A 612 -2.67 1.01 -19.92
N ASP A 613 -3.55 0.37 -20.69
CA ASP A 613 -4.81 0.94 -21.18
C ASP A 613 -5.95 -0.09 -21.05
N ILE A 614 -6.41 -0.32 -19.81
CA ILE A 614 -7.47 -1.28 -19.43
C ILE A 614 -8.90 -0.98 -19.97
N ASN A 615 -9.00 -0.18 -21.02
CA ASN A 615 -10.26 0.24 -21.63
C ASN A 615 -9.93 0.75 -23.03
N ASP A 616 -9.29 -0.12 -23.81
CA ASP A 616 -8.87 0.19 -25.17
C ASP A 616 -9.86 -0.30 -26.24
N SER A 617 -10.99 -0.87 -25.79
CA SER A 617 -12.04 -1.50 -26.60
C SER A 617 -11.59 -2.88 -27.08
N PHE A 618 -12.18 -3.43 -28.15
CA PHE A 618 -11.80 -4.76 -28.65
C PHE A 618 -10.47 -4.70 -29.44
N ASP A 619 -9.33 -4.49 -28.76
CA ASP A 619 -8.00 -4.71 -29.35
C ASP A 619 -7.61 -6.19 -29.24
N VAL A 620 -8.05 -6.98 -30.23
CA VAL A 620 -7.97 -8.45 -30.26
C VAL A 620 -6.56 -9.07 -30.15
N ASN A 621 -5.50 -8.25 -30.12
CA ASN A 621 -4.14 -8.72 -29.87
C ASN A 621 -3.42 -7.91 -28.78
N ASP A 622 -4.14 -7.04 -28.07
CA ASP A 622 -3.66 -6.13 -27.04
C ASP A 622 -2.30 -5.47 -27.43
N GLU A 623 -1.37 -5.32 -26.50
CA GLU A 623 -0.03 -4.79 -26.73
C GLU A 623 0.89 -5.77 -27.53
N ILE A 624 0.41 -6.94 -27.97
CA ILE A 624 1.18 -8.02 -28.62
C ILE A 624 1.13 -7.96 -30.17
N ASP A 625 1.84 -6.97 -30.71
CA ASP A 625 1.96 -6.68 -32.15
C ASP A 625 3.01 -7.57 -32.88
N ASP A 626 4.00 -8.08 -32.15
CA ASP A 626 5.13 -8.87 -32.63
C ASP A 626 5.56 -9.88 -31.54
N PRO A 627 4.88 -11.06 -31.44
CA PRO A 627 5.09 -12.03 -30.35
C PRO A 627 6.55 -12.37 -30.09
N ALA A 628 7.37 -12.48 -31.15
CA ALA A 628 8.82 -12.74 -31.05
C ALA A 628 9.65 -11.64 -30.35
N ASN A 629 9.06 -10.49 -30.03
CA ASN A 629 9.70 -9.39 -29.32
C ASN A 629 8.87 -8.89 -28.12
N ASP A 630 7.57 -9.18 -28.12
CA ASP A 630 6.62 -8.68 -27.13
C ASP A 630 6.32 -9.73 -26.05
N LEU A 631 6.54 -11.03 -26.29
CA LEU A 631 6.41 -12.11 -25.31
C LEU A 631 7.78 -12.66 -24.83
N PRO A 632 7.84 -13.36 -23.68
CA PRO A 632 9.04 -14.04 -23.19
C PRO A 632 9.59 -15.11 -24.17
N ASP A 633 10.92 -15.14 -24.26
CA ASP A 633 11.72 -16.05 -25.11
C ASP A 633 13.12 -16.11 -24.48
N THR A 634 13.36 -17.11 -23.62
CA THR A 634 14.56 -17.22 -22.77
C THR A 634 15.81 -17.50 -23.60
N ASP A 635 15.76 -18.49 -24.50
CA ASP A 635 16.92 -18.93 -25.28
C ASP A 635 17.10 -18.16 -26.61
N GLY A 636 16.06 -17.45 -27.06
CA GLY A 636 16.04 -16.68 -28.29
C GLY A 636 15.96 -17.56 -29.55
N THR A 637 15.52 -18.81 -29.43
CA THR A 637 15.55 -19.83 -30.48
C THR A 637 14.21 -20.24 -31.07
N GLU A 638 13.63 -21.41 -30.85
CA GLU A 638 12.66 -21.98 -31.82
C GLU A 638 11.29 -21.28 -31.83
N ASP A 639 10.72 -20.98 -30.67
CA ASP A 639 9.44 -20.29 -30.45
C ASP A 639 9.51 -19.39 -29.18
N VAL A 640 8.37 -18.89 -28.70
CA VAL A 640 8.22 -18.23 -27.38
C VAL A 640 8.00 -19.27 -26.29
N ASN A 641 8.31 -18.95 -25.02
CA ASN A 641 8.39 -19.92 -23.92
C ASN A 641 7.17 -20.85 -23.80
N TYR A 642 5.94 -20.31 -23.74
CA TYR A 642 4.70 -21.11 -23.63
C TYR A 642 4.45 -22.11 -24.78
N ARG A 643 5.33 -22.12 -25.79
CA ARG A 643 5.33 -23.05 -26.92
C ARG A 643 6.70 -23.70 -27.15
N ASP A 644 7.60 -23.69 -26.18
CA ASP A 644 8.95 -24.24 -26.28
C ASP A 644 9.30 -25.19 -25.13
N ILE A 645 9.24 -26.50 -25.41
CA ILE A 645 9.44 -27.60 -24.45
C ILE A 645 10.83 -27.68 -23.77
N ASP A 646 11.73 -26.74 -24.06
CA ASP A 646 13.13 -26.59 -23.64
C ASP A 646 13.42 -25.08 -23.60
N ASP A 647 12.76 -24.42 -22.64
CA ASP A 647 12.61 -22.96 -22.54
C ASP A 647 13.94 -22.20 -22.60
N ASP A 648 14.93 -22.66 -21.85
CA ASP A 648 16.25 -22.03 -21.74
C ASP A 648 17.27 -22.53 -22.79
N GLY A 649 16.91 -23.58 -23.54
CA GLY A 649 17.66 -24.15 -24.64
C GLY A 649 18.94 -24.87 -24.21
N ASP A 650 19.04 -25.35 -22.97
CA ASP A 650 20.19 -26.09 -22.44
C ASP A 650 20.25 -27.55 -22.97
N GLY A 651 19.12 -28.06 -23.47
CA GLY A 651 18.96 -29.38 -24.07
C GLY A 651 18.41 -30.46 -23.12
N ILE A 652 18.00 -30.10 -21.91
CA ILE A 652 17.03 -30.77 -21.07
C ILE A 652 15.63 -30.25 -21.49
N ASN A 653 14.57 -30.90 -21.04
CA ASN A 653 13.21 -30.45 -21.36
C ASN A 653 12.63 -29.96 -20.04
N THR A 654 11.85 -28.87 -20.05
CA THR A 654 11.25 -28.27 -18.84
C THR A 654 10.67 -29.30 -17.83
N PRO A 655 9.90 -30.33 -18.25
CA PRO A 655 9.37 -31.31 -17.29
C PRO A 655 10.41 -32.30 -16.71
N ASP A 656 11.61 -32.37 -17.28
CA ASP A 656 12.75 -33.14 -16.77
C ASP A 656 13.62 -32.30 -15.80
N GLU A 657 13.28 -31.03 -15.55
CA GLU A 657 13.98 -30.08 -14.65
C GLU A 657 13.25 -29.86 -13.31
N ASP A 658 12.27 -30.73 -13.00
CA ASP A 658 11.62 -30.88 -11.68
C ASP A 658 12.56 -31.64 -10.71
N VAL A 659 13.59 -30.94 -10.20
CA VAL A 659 14.67 -31.48 -9.36
C VAL A 659 14.13 -32.14 -8.09
N ASP A 660 13.11 -31.55 -7.46
CA ASP A 660 12.54 -32.07 -6.22
C ASP A 660 11.49 -33.18 -6.44
N GLY A 661 10.99 -33.31 -7.67
CA GLY A 661 10.08 -34.34 -8.15
C GLY A 661 8.64 -34.18 -7.66
N ASP A 662 8.22 -32.96 -7.33
CA ASP A 662 6.86 -32.63 -6.90
C ASP A 662 5.89 -32.33 -8.05
N GLY A 663 6.42 -32.18 -9.27
CA GLY A 663 5.70 -31.96 -10.51
C GLY A 663 5.38 -30.49 -10.79
N ASP A 664 6.20 -29.57 -10.29
CA ASP A 664 6.10 -28.12 -10.47
C ASP A 664 7.51 -27.51 -10.70
N PRO A 665 7.99 -27.48 -11.96
CA PRO A 665 9.32 -26.93 -12.29
C PRO A 665 9.48 -25.44 -11.93
N THR A 666 8.37 -24.70 -11.78
CA THR A 666 8.40 -23.24 -11.59
C THR A 666 9.02 -22.77 -10.27
N ASN A 667 9.24 -23.69 -9.33
CA ASN A 667 9.73 -23.37 -8.00
C ASN A 667 11.10 -23.99 -7.66
N ASP A 668 11.67 -24.76 -8.59
CA ASP A 668 13.00 -25.34 -8.47
C ASP A 668 14.04 -24.32 -8.95
N ASP A 669 14.94 -23.95 -8.04
CA ASP A 669 15.98 -22.92 -8.20
C ASP A 669 17.23 -23.48 -7.52
N SER A 670 17.98 -24.28 -8.27
CA SER A 670 19.07 -25.12 -7.79
C SER A 670 20.22 -24.32 -7.19
N ASP A 671 20.53 -23.15 -7.76
CA ASP A 671 21.64 -22.30 -7.31
C ASP A 671 21.20 -21.16 -6.35
N GLY A 672 19.89 -20.91 -6.25
CA GLY A 672 19.28 -19.93 -5.36
C GLY A 672 19.47 -18.48 -5.81
N ASP A 673 19.73 -18.23 -7.10
CA ASP A 673 19.93 -16.90 -7.64
C ASP A 673 18.61 -16.14 -7.91
N GLY A 674 17.50 -16.90 -7.96
CA GLY A 674 16.15 -16.42 -8.14
C GLY A 674 15.58 -16.56 -9.55
N THR A 675 16.27 -17.23 -10.47
CA THR A 675 15.71 -17.73 -11.73
C THR A 675 15.50 -19.26 -11.59
N PRO A 676 14.29 -19.78 -11.85
CA PRO A 676 14.06 -21.22 -11.80
C PRO A 676 14.85 -21.98 -12.86
N ASP A 677 15.14 -23.25 -12.57
CA ASP A 677 16.00 -24.10 -13.39
C ASP A 677 15.55 -24.14 -14.87
N TYR A 678 14.25 -24.29 -15.14
CA TYR A 678 13.70 -24.31 -16.52
C TYR A 678 13.89 -23.01 -17.33
N LEU A 679 14.25 -21.91 -16.67
CA LEU A 679 14.57 -20.62 -17.30
C LEU A 679 16.07 -20.26 -17.16
N ASP A 680 16.88 -21.11 -16.53
CA ASP A 680 18.26 -20.82 -16.17
C ASP A 680 19.33 -21.61 -16.94
N ASN A 681 19.86 -20.97 -17.98
CA ASN A 681 20.99 -21.47 -18.78
C ASN A 681 22.33 -21.66 -18.03
N ASP A 682 22.43 -21.31 -16.75
CA ASP A 682 23.68 -21.24 -15.97
C ASP A 682 23.94 -22.48 -15.10
N THR A 683 22.94 -23.14 -14.49
CA THR A 683 23.23 -24.00 -13.32
C THR A 683 22.41 -25.27 -13.11
N ASP A 684 23.02 -26.40 -13.46
CA ASP A 684 23.11 -27.50 -12.50
C ASP A 684 24.24 -27.16 -11.48
N VAL A 685 24.12 -27.52 -10.20
CA VAL A 685 25.18 -27.36 -9.17
C VAL A 685 26.49 -28.03 -9.61
N ASP A 686 27.65 -27.37 -9.45
CA ASP A 686 29.01 -27.87 -9.78
C ASP A 686 29.93 -27.65 -8.57
N THR A 687 29.99 -28.64 -7.68
CA THR A 687 30.62 -28.55 -6.35
C THR A 687 32.12 -28.32 -6.45
N ASP A 688 32.85 -29.09 -7.25
CA ASP A 688 34.30 -28.93 -7.40
C ASP A 688 34.73 -27.83 -8.40
N GLY A 689 33.77 -27.27 -9.15
CA GLY A 689 33.98 -26.19 -10.10
C GLY A 689 34.76 -26.60 -11.35
N ASP A 690 34.70 -27.88 -11.75
CA ASP A 690 35.42 -28.41 -12.90
C ASP A 690 34.72 -28.14 -14.25
N GLY A 691 33.47 -27.68 -14.20
CA GLY A 691 32.58 -27.39 -15.32
C GLY A 691 31.74 -28.59 -15.77
N VAL A 692 31.63 -29.63 -14.94
CA VAL A 692 30.67 -30.73 -15.05
C VAL A 692 29.77 -30.64 -13.83
N PRO A 693 28.45 -30.51 -14.01
CA PRO A 693 27.58 -30.42 -12.85
C PRO A 693 27.36 -31.74 -12.11
N ASP A 694 27.17 -31.68 -10.80
CA ASP A 694 26.96 -32.77 -9.83
C ASP A 694 25.91 -33.78 -10.31
N LEU A 695 24.85 -33.32 -10.98
CA LEU A 695 23.80 -34.22 -11.51
C LEU A 695 24.34 -35.26 -12.51
N VAL A 696 25.40 -34.91 -13.24
CA VAL A 696 26.02 -35.74 -14.28
C VAL A 696 27.49 -36.06 -14.01
N ASP A 697 28.09 -35.46 -12.99
CA ASP A 697 29.37 -35.81 -12.42
C ASP A 697 29.29 -37.22 -11.77
N LEU A 698 30.44 -37.86 -11.59
CA LEU A 698 30.55 -39.18 -10.95
C LEU A 698 31.42 -39.15 -9.69
N ASP A 699 31.97 -37.98 -9.34
CA ASP A 699 33.00 -37.72 -8.32
C ASP A 699 32.91 -36.22 -7.93
N ASP A 700 31.77 -35.80 -7.34
CA ASP A 700 31.32 -34.40 -7.24
C ASP A 700 32.28 -33.46 -6.46
N ASP A 701 33.07 -33.98 -5.52
CA ASP A 701 34.14 -33.25 -4.81
C ASP A 701 35.55 -33.54 -5.37
N ASN A 702 35.65 -34.46 -6.32
CA ASN A 702 36.85 -34.84 -7.07
C ASN A 702 38.02 -35.34 -6.20
N ASP A 703 37.72 -35.85 -5.02
CA ASP A 703 38.68 -36.45 -4.10
C ASP A 703 39.22 -37.80 -4.65
N GLY A 704 38.59 -38.34 -5.70
CA GLY A 704 38.97 -39.55 -6.41
C GLY A 704 38.25 -40.82 -5.93
N ILE A 705 37.35 -40.71 -4.95
CA ILE A 705 36.51 -41.78 -4.46
C ILE A 705 35.39 -42.02 -5.45
N ARG A 706 34.19 -41.46 -5.43
CA ARG A 706 33.09 -41.53 -6.42
C ARG A 706 31.82 -41.67 -5.62
N ASP A 707 30.81 -40.89 -5.93
CA ASP A 707 29.60 -40.73 -5.12
C ASP A 707 28.88 -42.06 -4.84
N LEU A 708 28.90 -43.02 -5.77
CA LEU A 708 28.31 -44.36 -5.55
C LEU A 708 29.09 -45.26 -4.56
N VAL A 709 30.31 -44.86 -4.19
CA VAL A 709 31.16 -45.49 -3.17
C VAL A 709 30.91 -44.80 -1.83
N GLU A 710 30.86 -43.47 -1.82
CA GLU A 710 30.54 -42.65 -0.64
C GLU A 710 29.10 -42.81 -0.16
N ASP A 711 28.15 -42.92 -1.09
CA ASP A 711 26.81 -43.41 -0.83
C ASP A 711 26.62 -44.85 -1.36
N PRO A 712 26.78 -45.88 -0.49
CA PRO A 712 26.56 -47.28 -0.87
C PRO A 712 25.08 -47.65 -1.08
N ASN A 713 24.16 -46.67 -1.21
CA ASN A 713 22.73 -46.80 -1.45
C ASN A 713 22.04 -47.62 -0.36
N LEU A 714 22.09 -47.11 0.87
CA LEU A 714 21.52 -47.79 2.04
C LEU A 714 19.98 -47.78 2.08
N ASP A 715 19.34 -46.88 1.34
CA ASP A 715 17.90 -46.62 1.33
C ASP A 715 17.16 -47.20 0.11
N GLY A 716 17.81 -47.33 -1.05
CA GLY A 716 17.43 -48.21 -2.14
C GLY A 716 16.93 -47.56 -3.43
N ASP A 717 17.13 -46.26 -3.64
CA ASP A 717 16.84 -45.51 -4.88
C ASP A 717 17.97 -45.62 -5.92
N ASN A 718 19.22 -45.82 -5.49
CA ASN A 718 20.44 -45.78 -6.32
C ASN A 718 20.79 -44.37 -6.80
N ASP A 719 20.53 -43.38 -5.97
CA ASP A 719 20.72 -41.98 -6.30
C ASP A 719 21.44 -41.28 -5.15
N PRO A 720 22.74 -40.94 -5.32
CA PRO A 720 23.55 -40.26 -4.32
C PRO A 720 22.97 -38.91 -3.88
N LEU A 721 22.17 -38.24 -4.72
CA LEU A 721 21.59 -36.94 -4.40
C LEU A 721 20.38 -37.03 -3.44
N THR A 722 19.82 -38.23 -3.26
CA THR A 722 18.62 -38.43 -2.44
C THR A 722 18.91 -39.13 -1.12
N ASN A 723 18.70 -38.42 0.00
CA ASN A 723 19.09 -38.86 1.35
C ASN A 723 20.57 -39.29 1.46
N PRO A 724 21.51 -38.44 1.01
CA PRO A 724 22.92 -38.81 0.97
C PRO A 724 23.47 -39.19 2.35
N LEU A 725 24.51 -40.01 2.34
CA LEU A 725 25.24 -40.35 3.56
C LEU A 725 26.09 -39.15 4.00
N ASP A 726 25.95 -38.78 5.26
CA ASP A 726 26.68 -37.72 5.97
C ASP A 726 27.19 -38.38 7.27
N THR A 727 28.48 -38.71 7.33
CA THR A 727 29.06 -39.57 8.36
C THR A 727 29.21 -38.84 9.70
N ASP A 728 29.70 -37.61 9.70
CA ASP A 728 29.96 -36.82 10.90
C ASP A 728 28.77 -35.94 11.34
N GLY A 729 27.82 -35.68 10.45
CA GLY A 729 26.62 -34.90 10.69
C GLY A 729 26.84 -33.39 10.67
N ASP A 730 27.82 -32.88 9.93
CA ASP A 730 28.14 -31.45 9.85
C ASP A 730 27.26 -30.67 8.85
N GLY A 731 26.68 -31.38 7.88
CA GLY A 731 25.78 -30.84 6.87
C GLY A 731 26.28 -30.98 5.43
N PHE A 732 27.54 -31.36 5.22
CA PHE A 732 28.07 -31.77 3.93
C PHE A 732 27.95 -33.30 3.81
N PRO A 733 27.28 -33.82 2.78
CA PRO A 733 27.26 -35.25 2.57
C PRO A 733 28.59 -35.74 1.98
N ASN A 734 28.99 -36.98 2.31
CA ASN A 734 30.31 -37.56 2.00
C ASN A 734 30.76 -37.56 0.52
N HIS A 735 29.92 -37.17 -0.44
CA HIS A 735 30.31 -37.08 -1.86
C HIS A 735 30.56 -35.64 -2.30
N LEU A 736 30.33 -34.69 -1.39
CA LEU A 736 30.51 -33.24 -1.56
C LEU A 736 31.47 -32.70 -0.48
N ASP A 737 32.19 -33.59 0.20
CA ASP A 737 32.90 -33.32 1.45
C ASP A 737 34.28 -33.97 1.40
N ILE A 738 35.33 -33.15 1.41
CA ILE A 738 36.70 -33.64 1.28
C ILE A 738 37.29 -34.18 2.60
N ASP A 739 36.58 -34.14 3.74
CA ASP A 739 36.99 -34.65 5.07
C ASP A 739 35.78 -35.27 5.80
N ALA A 740 35.23 -36.37 5.25
CA ALA A 740 33.90 -36.87 5.59
C ALA A 740 33.71 -37.37 7.03
N ASP A 741 34.77 -37.54 7.82
CA ASP A 741 34.65 -37.80 9.27
C ASP A 741 35.19 -36.68 10.19
N ASN A 742 35.59 -35.55 9.59
CA ASN A 742 35.94 -34.29 10.23
C ASN A 742 37.11 -34.41 11.21
N ASP A 743 38.10 -35.22 10.84
CA ASP A 743 39.29 -35.48 11.63
C ASP A 743 40.48 -34.58 11.23
N GLY A 744 40.37 -33.91 10.08
CA GLY A 744 41.34 -32.97 9.54
C GLY A 744 42.36 -33.58 8.57
N ILE A 745 42.15 -34.80 8.10
CA ILE A 745 42.95 -35.45 7.06
C ILE A 745 42.05 -35.68 5.83
N PRO A 746 42.33 -35.07 4.66
CA PRO A 746 41.43 -35.17 3.51
C PRO A 746 41.23 -36.60 2.97
N ASP A 747 40.02 -36.91 2.51
CA ASP A 747 39.55 -38.21 2.06
C ASP A 747 40.44 -38.81 0.94
N ASN A 748 40.92 -37.97 0.01
CA ASN A 748 41.88 -38.33 -1.02
C ASN A 748 43.16 -38.98 -0.45
N VAL A 749 43.63 -38.47 0.69
CA VAL A 749 44.84 -38.91 1.41
C VAL A 749 44.55 -40.19 2.19
N GLU A 750 43.39 -40.28 2.81
CA GLU A 750 42.96 -41.39 3.66
C GLU A 750 42.62 -42.65 2.85
N ALA A 751 41.97 -42.47 1.71
CA ALA A 751 41.60 -43.54 0.79
C ALA A 751 42.80 -44.29 0.18
N GLN A 752 44.04 -43.85 0.44
CA GLN A 752 45.26 -44.37 -0.17
C GLN A 752 46.37 -44.66 0.85
N THR A 753 47.14 -45.73 0.63
CA THR A 753 48.33 -45.99 1.46
C THR A 753 49.45 -44.98 1.16
N THR A 754 50.17 -44.51 2.18
CA THR A 754 51.31 -43.57 2.04
C THR A 754 52.35 -44.00 1.00
N ALA A 755 52.61 -45.31 0.87
CA ALA A 755 53.64 -45.82 -0.03
C ALA A 755 53.26 -45.79 -1.53
N ASP A 756 51.96 -45.86 -1.83
CA ASP A 756 51.41 -45.95 -3.19
C ASP A 756 50.50 -44.75 -3.54
N TYR A 757 50.46 -43.71 -2.70
CA TYR A 757 49.69 -42.46 -2.90
C TYR A 757 49.88 -41.86 -4.30
N ILE A 758 48.77 -41.50 -4.91
CA ILE A 758 48.66 -40.87 -6.23
C ILE A 758 48.06 -39.49 -6.00
N PRO A 759 48.82 -38.39 -6.19
CA PRO A 759 48.25 -37.05 -6.11
C PRO A 759 47.38 -36.74 -7.34
N PRO A 760 46.39 -35.83 -7.20
CA PRO A 760 45.57 -35.38 -8.32
C PRO A 760 46.43 -34.61 -9.33
N ASN A 761 45.88 -34.41 -10.53
CA ASN A 761 46.55 -33.62 -11.57
C ASN A 761 45.64 -32.58 -12.19
N ASP A 762 46.19 -31.42 -12.58
CA ASP A 762 45.42 -30.40 -13.29
C ASP A 762 44.85 -30.95 -14.61
N ASP A 763 43.53 -30.95 -14.74
CA ASP A 763 42.81 -31.18 -15.99
C ASP A 763 42.21 -29.86 -16.53
N ASP A 764 41.68 -29.91 -17.76
CA ASP A 764 40.87 -28.83 -18.30
C ASP A 764 39.41 -29.28 -18.35
N GLU A 765 38.47 -28.33 -18.30
CA GLU A 765 37.01 -28.52 -18.43
C GLU A 765 36.62 -29.55 -19.51
N ALA A 766 37.29 -29.52 -20.66
CA ALA A 766 37.04 -30.49 -21.75
C ALA A 766 37.52 -31.93 -21.47
N THR A 767 38.42 -32.10 -20.50
CA THR A 767 38.91 -33.40 -20.02
C THR A 767 38.00 -33.94 -18.91
N TYR A 768 37.47 -33.08 -18.05
CA TYR A 768 36.45 -33.40 -17.05
C TYR A 768 35.13 -33.83 -17.69
N ALA A 769 34.58 -33.01 -18.58
CA ALA A 769 33.40 -33.35 -19.39
C ALA A 769 33.60 -34.61 -20.28
N ALA A 770 34.84 -35.03 -20.56
CA ALA A 770 35.11 -36.25 -21.31
C ALA A 770 35.24 -37.51 -20.45
N ASN A 771 35.38 -37.33 -19.13
CA ASN A 771 35.53 -38.36 -18.12
C ASN A 771 34.31 -38.47 -17.19
N ASP A 772 33.26 -37.68 -17.47
CA ASP A 772 32.06 -37.57 -16.62
C ASP A 772 32.53 -37.10 -15.22
N GLY A 773 33.14 -35.90 -15.16
CA GLY A 773 33.59 -35.24 -13.92
C GLY A 773 34.86 -35.75 -13.23
N VAL A 774 35.19 -37.03 -13.43
CA VAL A 774 36.32 -37.65 -12.70
C VAL A 774 37.70 -37.13 -13.17
N ASN A 775 38.56 -36.70 -12.24
CA ASN A 775 39.96 -36.37 -12.51
C ASN A 775 40.70 -37.50 -13.25
N SER A 776 41.48 -37.15 -14.27
CA SER A 776 42.17 -38.17 -15.08
C SER A 776 43.27 -38.96 -14.34
N ALA A 777 43.68 -38.52 -13.13
CA ALA A 777 44.46 -39.29 -12.17
C ALA A 777 43.71 -40.55 -11.69
N TYR A 778 42.39 -40.41 -11.50
CA TYR A 778 41.50 -41.35 -10.82
C TYR A 778 40.45 -41.97 -11.75
N ILE A 779 40.70 -42.03 -13.07
CA ILE A 779 39.78 -42.63 -14.07
C ILE A 779 39.31 -44.08 -13.81
N LYS A 780 39.81 -44.75 -12.77
CA LYS A 780 39.37 -46.07 -12.33
C LYS A 780 38.67 -46.07 -10.96
N SER A 781 38.45 -44.90 -10.37
CA SER A 781 38.18 -44.67 -8.96
C SER A 781 39.31 -45.21 -8.06
N LEU A 782 39.50 -44.57 -6.91
CA LEU A 782 40.26 -45.13 -5.81
C LEU A 782 39.50 -46.35 -5.25
N GLU A 783 40.23 -47.26 -4.61
CA GLU A 783 39.58 -48.32 -3.84
C GLU A 783 39.99 -48.04 -2.39
N PRO A 784 39.11 -47.39 -1.60
CA PRO A 784 39.45 -46.88 -0.28
C PRO A 784 40.14 -47.93 0.59
N VAL A 785 41.21 -47.51 1.25
CA VAL A 785 41.94 -48.35 2.20
C VAL A 785 41.08 -48.55 3.45
N ASN A 786 41.24 -49.71 4.08
CA ASN A 786 40.77 -49.98 5.44
C ASN A 786 41.97 -50.66 6.13
N THR A 787 42.68 -49.90 6.95
CA THR A 787 44.03 -50.22 7.43
C THR A 787 44.01 -51.44 8.35
N ASP A 788 43.04 -51.52 9.25
CA ASP A 788 42.95 -52.59 10.23
C ASP A 788 42.24 -53.88 9.72
N GLY A 789 41.38 -53.77 8.71
CA GLY A 789 40.59 -54.86 8.15
C GLY A 789 39.24 -55.18 8.82
N GLU A 790 38.77 -54.46 9.84
CA GLU A 790 37.68 -54.89 10.73
C GLU A 790 36.41 -53.98 10.74
N ASP A 791 36.50 -52.71 10.30
CA ASP A 791 35.44 -51.68 10.28
C ASP A 791 35.25 -50.99 8.91
N VAL A 792 35.19 -49.65 8.86
CA VAL A 792 34.84 -48.84 7.67
C VAL A 792 36.14 -48.34 7.02
N PRO A 793 36.12 -47.97 5.73
CA PRO A 793 37.32 -47.41 5.11
C PRO A 793 37.88 -46.20 5.88
N ASP A 794 39.20 -46.01 5.77
CA ASP A 794 39.97 -45.02 6.54
C ASP A 794 39.35 -43.62 6.46
N TYR A 795 38.95 -43.15 5.26
CA TYR A 795 38.34 -41.83 5.02
C TYR A 795 37.01 -41.54 5.77
N ILE A 796 36.45 -42.54 6.47
CA ILE A 796 35.27 -42.36 7.32
C ILE A 796 35.44 -43.04 8.69
N ASP A 797 36.69 -43.32 9.09
CA ASP A 797 37.05 -44.01 10.32
C ASP A 797 38.00 -43.20 11.21
N LEU A 798 37.44 -42.54 12.23
CA LEU A 798 38.15 -41.76 13.27
C LEU A 798 39.33 -42.45 14.04
N ASP A 799 39.64 -43.72 13.78
CA ASP A 799 40.71 -44.54 14.41
C ASP A 799 41.11 -45.68 13.43
N SER A 800 41.72 -45.30 12.30
CA SER A 800 41.98 -46.15 11.11
C SER A 800 42.74 -47.45 11.39
N ASP A 801 43.63 -47.45 12.37
CA ASP A 801 44.43 -48.63 12.75
C ASP A 801 43.94 -49.35 14.02
N ASN A 802 42.91 -48.78 14.66
CA ASN A 802 42.20 -49.31 15.83
C ASN A 802 43.10 -49.49 17.07
N ASP A 803 44.06 -48.59 17.24
CA ASP A 803 45.02 -48.63 18.34
C ASP A 803 44.58 -47.83 19.59
N THR A 804 43.42 -47.17 19.51
CA THR A 804 42.74 -46.33 20.51
C THR A 804 43.16 -44.87 20.59
N VAL A 805 44.10 -44.43 19.77
CA VAL A 805 44.38 -43.02 19.53
C VAL A 805 43.58 -42.58 18.28
N PRO A 806 42.86 -41.45 18.33
CA PRO A 806 42.12 -40.99 17.14
C PRO A 806 43.04 -40.45 16.05
N ASP A 807 42.61 -40.59 14.79
CA ASP A 807 43.39 -40.20 13.62
C ASP A 807 43.77 -38.71 13.64
N ASN A 808 42.83 -37.81 13.94
CA ASN A 808 43.13 -36.40 14.22
C ASN A 808 44.30 -36.18 15.20
N ASN A 809 44.37 -36.95 16.29
CA ASN A 809 45.46 -36.81 17.26
C ASN A 809 46.82 -37.21 16.66
N GLU A 810 46.85 -38.20 15.80
CA GLU A 810 48.08 -38.75 15.20
C GLU A 810 48.50 -38.02 13.93
N GLY A 811 47.54 -37.65 13.08
CA GLY A 811 47.72 -36.87 11.87
C GLY A 811 48.08 -35.41 12.13
N ASN A 812 47.65 -34.83 13.27
CA ASN A 812 47.86 -33.41 13.56
C ASN A 812 48.86 -33.11 14.70
N ASP A 813 49.50 -34.09 15.36
CA ASP A 813 50.54 -33.85 16.38
C ASP A 813 51.96 -33.80 15.80
N PHE A 814 52.31 -32.67 15.15
CA PHE A 814 53.64 -32.47 14.57
C PHE A 814 54.76 -32.28 15.61
N ASN A 815 54.39 -32.06 16.87
CA ASN A 815 55.31 -31.73 17.95
C ASN A 815 55.57 -32.90 18.92
N PHE A 816 54.79 -33.97 18.77
CA PHE A 816 54.82 -35.24 19.51
C PHE A 816 54.61 -35.05 21.02
N ASP A 817 53.65 -34.21 21.41
CA ASP A 817 53.27 -33.98 22.82
C ASP A 817 51.92 -34.60 23.23
N GLY A 818 51.32 -35.42 22.37
CA GLY A 818 50.07 -36.15 22.57
C GLY A 818 48.82 -35.29 22.40
N ILE A 819 48.97 -34.10 21.80
CA ILE A 819 47.90 -33.14 21.60
C ILE A 819 48.01 -32.64 20.15
N PRO A 820 46.92 -32.69 19.36
CA PRO A 820 46.96 -32.17 18.00
C PRO A 820 47.30 -30.67 17.98
N ASP A 821 48.13 -30.26 17.03
CA ASP A 821 48.54 -28.87 16.84
C ASP A 821 47.44 -28.03 16.17
N GLN A 822 46.50 -28.70 15.48
CA GLN A 822 45.29 -28.15 14.87
C GLN A 822 44.05 -28.54 15.68
N ASP A 823 42.98 -27.73 15.60
CA ASP A 823 41.76 -27.92 16.39
C ASP A 823 40.55 -27.59 15.51
N PHE A 824 39.56 -28.50 15.43
CA PHE A 824 38.26 -28.24 14.82
C PHE A 824 37.58 -26.98 15.39
N THR A 825 37.17 -26.07 14.50
CA THR A 825 36.63 -24.75 14.82
C THR A 825 35.11 -24.67 14.65
N GLY A 826 34.52 -25.57 13.87
CA GLY A 826 33.13 -25.58 13.41
C GLY A 826 32.83 -24.46 12.40
N THR A 827 33.82 -24.07 11.61
CA THR A 827 33.70 -23.09 10.53
C THR A 827 34.47 -23.58 9.33
N ASP A 828 33.83 -23.49 8.17
CA ASP A 828 34.37 -23.79 6.86
C ASP A 828 34.03 -22.55 5.99
N THR A 829 35.05 -21.96 5.36
CA THR A 829 34.98 -20.62 4.75
C THR A 829 34.79 -20.66 3.24
N ASP A 830 35.38 -21.61 2.54
CA ASP A 830 35.16 -21.89 1.11
C ASP A 830 34.09 -22.93 0.83
N GLY A 831 33.68 -23.73 1.81
CA GLY A 831 32.54 -24.64 1.68
C GLY A 831 32.90 -25.98 1.08
N ASP A 832 34.15 -26.44 1.22
CA ASP A 832 34.62 -27.70 0.63
C ASP A 832 34.52 -28.91 1.58
N GLY A 833 34.00 -28.70 2.80
CA GLY A 833 33.86 -29.73 3.82
C GLY A 833 35.01 -29.78 4.83
N LEU A 834 36.19 -29.21 4.52
CA LEU A 834 37.31 -29.17 5.45
C LEU A 834 37.21 -27.96 6.40
N ASP A 835 37.34 -28.20 7.72
CA ASP A 835 37.24 -27.11 8.70
C ASP A 835 38.44 -26.13 8.64
N ASP A 836 38.19 -24.81 8.77
CA ASP A 836 39.15 -23.69 8.89
C ASP A 836 40.32 -23.97 9.87
N GLY A 837 40.10 -24.86 10.85
CA GLY A 837 41.09 -25.32 11.82
C GLY A 837 42.22 -26.13 11.22
N TYR A 838 41.98 -26.78 10.07
CA TYR A 838 42.90 -27.68 9.38
C TYR A 838 43.52 -27.06 8.11
N GLU A 839 42.85 -26.10 7.45
CA GLU A 839 43.29 -25.34 6.24
C GLU A 839 44.51 -24.38 6.40
N GLY A 840 45.37 -24.67 7.37
CA GLY A 840 46.65 -24.01 7.60
C GLY A 840 46.68 -22.48 7.47
N SER A 841 47.13 -21.97 6.32
CA SER A 841 47.38 -20.53 6.12
C SER A 841 46.48 -19.80 5.12
N ASP A 842 45.72 -20.53 4.32
CA ASP A 842 44.83 -20.00 3.28
C ASP A 842 43.45 -20.66 3.33
N ILE A 843 42.67 -20.31 4.35
CA ILE A 843 41.29 -20.78 4.64
C ILE A 843 40.21 -20.49 3.56
N ASN A 844 40.61 -20.28 2.30
CA ASN A 844 39.72 -19.89 1.21
C ASN A 844 40.44 -20.11 -0.13
N ASP A 845 41.04 -21.28 -0.32
CA ASP A 845 41.69 -21.64 -1.57
C ASP A 845 40.77 -22.40 -2.55
N GLY A 846 39.53 -22.67 -2.14
CA GLY A 846 38.50 -23.36 -2.91
C GLY A 846 38.64 -24.87 -2.75
N PHE A 847 38.04 -25.65 -3.65
CA PHE A 847 38.13 -27.11 -3.62
C PHE A 847 39.56 -27.62 -3.98
N ASP A 848 40.46 -27.61 -3.00
CA ASP A 848 41.77 -28.29 -3.06
C ASP A 848 41.69 -29.60 -2.29
N VAL A 849 41.39 -30.70 -3.00
CA VAL A 849 41.13 -32.04 -2.44
C VAL A 849 42.26 -32.68 -1.61
N ASN A 850 43.42 -32.03 -1.45
CA ASN A 850 44.43 -32.46 -0.48
C ASN A 850 44.86 -31.36 0.49
N ASP A 851 44.31 -30.16 0.35
CA ASP A 851 44.76 -28.95 1.02
C ASP A 851 46.30 -28.90 1.02
N GLU A 852 46.94 -28.92 2.20
CA GLU A 852 48.39 -28.79 2.32
C GLU A 852 49.14 -30.14 2.34
N ILE A 853 48.44 -31.27 2.16
CA ILE A 853 48.92 -32.66 2.28
C ILE A 853 49.20 -33.28 0.88
N ASP A 854 50.02 -32.58 0.09
CA ASP A 854 50.48 -33.01 -1.25
C ASP A 854 51.37 -34.28 -1.28
N ASP A 855 52.09 -34.56 -0.18
CA ASP A 855 53.02 -35.68 -0.02
C ASP A 855 52.90 -36.24 1.41
N PRO A 856 51.89 -37.11 1.68
CA PRO A 856 51.58 -37.59 3.03
C PRO A 856 52.79 -38.13 3.81
N ALA A 857 53.73 -38.79 3.11
CA ALA A 857 54.96 -39.32 3.70
C ALA A 857 55.93 -38.27 4.25
N ASN A 858 55.75 -36.98 3.91
CA ASN A 858 56.56 -35.86 4.36
C ASN A 858 55.75 -34.79 5.08
N ASP A 859 54.45 -34.71 4.81
CA ASP A 859 53.57 -33.66 5.28
C ASP A 859 52.76 -34.08 6.51
N LEU A 860 52.61 -35.39 6.79
CA LEU A 860 52.00 -35.91 8.02
C LEU A 860 53.04 -36.45 9.04
N PRO A 861 52.68 -36.58 10.34
CA PRO A 861 53.51 -37.18 11.37
C PRO A 861 53.85 -38.66 11.11
N ASP A 862 55.13 -38.99 11.33
CA ASP A 862 55.70 -40.35 11.24
C ASP A 862 56.86 -40.41 12.27
N THR A 863 56.58 -41.01 13.43
CA THR A 863 57.44 -40.95 14.61
C THR A 863 58.66 -41.87 14.47
N ASP A 864 58.48 -43.08 13.98
CA ASP A 864 59.55 -44.08 13.84
C ASP A 864 60.29 -43.99 12.49
N GLY A 865 59.68 -43.32 11.50
CA GLY A 865 60.18 -43.13 10.16
C GLY A 865 60.08 -44.38 9.28
N THR A 866 59.23 -45.35 9.64
CA THR A 866 59.21 -46.71 9.09
C THR A 866 57.97 -47.14 8.31
N GLU A 867 56.93 -47.76 8.84
CA GLU A 867 56.03 -48.57 7.99
C GLU A 867 54.97 -47.74 7.26
N ASP A 868 54.30 -46.83 7.97
CA ASP A 868 53.31 -45.86 7.48
C ASP A 868 53.36 -44.55 8.30
N VAL A 869 52.42 -43.63 8.09
CA VAL A 869 52.19 -42.46 8.97
C VAL A 869 51.45 -42.89 10.24
N ASN A 870 51.56 -42.09 11.31
CA ASN A 870 51.13 -42.51 12.65
C ASN A 870 49.68 -43.03 12.72
N TYR A 871 48.71 -42.30 12.18
CA TYR A 871 47.28 -42.71 12.23
C TYR A 871 46.96 -44.05 11.51
N ARG A 872 47.96 -44.63 10.80
CA ARG A 872 47.86 -45.95 10.16
C ARG A 872 48.89 -46.96 10.69
N ASP A 873 49.64 -46.63 11.74
CA ASP A 873 50.72 -47.46 12.29
C ASP A 873 50.56 -47.82 13.77
N ILE A 874 50.03 -49.03 14.00
CA ILE A 874 49.72 -49.58 15.33
C ILE A 874 50.90 -49.67 16.34
N ASP A 875 52.13 -49.34 15.92
CA ASP A 875 53.38 -49.28 16.70
C ASP A 875 54.12 -47.97 16.32
N ASP A 876 53.48 -46.86 16.66
CA ASP A 876 53.80 -45.47 16.28
C ASP A 876 55.28 -45.09 16.41
N ASP A 877 55.92 -45.48 17.52
CA ASP A 877 57.32 -45.16 17.81
C ASP A 877 58.34 -46.24 17.38
N GLY A 878 57.82 -47.38 16.90
CA GLY A 878 58.58 -48.52 16.38
C GLY A 878 59.42 -49.24 17.43
N ASP A 879 59.01 -49.25 18.71
CA ASP A 879 59.72 -49.90 19.80
C ASP A 879 59.45 -51.42 19.95
N GLU A 880 58.53 -51.96 19.13
CA GLU A 880 57.97 -53.32 19.13
C GLU A 880 56.83 -53.55 20.16
N ILE A 881 56.23 -52.49 20.72
CA ILE A 881 55.03 -52.50 21.54
C ILE A 881 53.95 -51.69 20.82
N ASN A 882 52.78 -52.28 20.62
CA ASN A 882 51.68 -51.57 19.99
C ASN A 882 51.15 -50.47 20.91
N THR A 883 50.77 -49.31 20.36
CA THR A 883 50.19 -48.14 21.06
C THR A 883 49.12 -48.53 22.08
N ILE A 884 48.18 -49.41 21.69
CA ILE A 884 47.11 -49.92 22.56
C ILE A 884 47.60 -50.63 23.84
N ASP A 885 48.81 -51.19 23.83
CA ASP A 885 49.45 -51.88 24.95
C ASP A 885 50.28 -50.91 25.85
N GLU A 886 50.34 -49.62 25.51
CA GLU A 886 51.12 -48.55 26.17
C GLU A 886 50.31 -47.64 27.11
N ASP A 887 49.06 -48.03 27.39
CA ASP A 887 48.23 -47.51 28.49
C ASP A 887 48.79 -47.95 29.87
N ALA A 888 49.84 -47.26 30.33
CA ALA A 888 50.56 -47.48 31.58
C ALA A 888 49.66 -47.37 32.82
N ASP A 889 48.65 -46.50 32.76
CA ASP A 889 47.66 -46.20 33.78
C ASP A 889 46.54 -47.26 33.84
N GLY A 890 46.15 -47.79 32.68
CA GLY A 890 45.07 -48.75 32.49
C GLY A 890 43.69 -48.10 32.38
N ASP A 891 43.62 -46.84 31.95
CA ASP A 891 42.36 -46.09 31.79
C ASP A 891 41.81 -46.07 30.35
N GLY A 892 42.57 -46.61 29.40
CA GLY A 892 42.21 -46.78 28.00
C GLY A 892 42.44 -45.54 27.15
N ASP A 893 43.40 -44.70 27.52
CA ASP A 893 43.80 -43.49 26.81
C ASP A 893 45.34 -43.36 26.80
N PRO A 894 46.03 -43.92 25.78
CA PRO A 894 47.49 -43.86 25.67
C PRO A 894 48.05 -42.44 25.55
N THR A 895 47.25 -41.48 25.06
CA THR A 895 47.70 -40.11 24.74
C THR A 895 48.21 -39.31 25.94
N ASN A 896 47.84 -39.73 27.16
CA ASN A 896 48.15 -38.99 28.39
C ASN A 896 49.22 -39.65 29.29
N ASP A 897 49.71 -40.83 28.90
CA ASP A 897 50.69 -41.59 29.67
C ASP A 897 52.11 -41.17 29.29
N ASP A 898 52.85 -40.63 30.27
CA ASP A 898 54.25 -40.16 30.13
C ASP A 898 55.04 -40.68 31.35
N THR A 899 55.65 -41.86 31.17
CA THR A 899 56.22 -42.65 32.27
C THR A 899 57.47 -41.99 32.89
N ASP A 900 58.30 -41.30 32.11
CA ASP A 900 59.53 -40.62 32.59
C ASP A 900 59.37 -39.12 32.88
N GLY A 901 58.28 -38.51 32.42
CA GLY A 901 57.90 -37.14 32.66
C GLY A 901 58.64 -36.12 31.80
N ASP A 902 59.09 -36.50 30.60
CA ASP A 902 59.81 -35.60 29.69
C ASP A 902 58.91 -34.80 28.74
N GLY A 903 57.63 -35.17 28.68
CA GLY A 903 56.58 -34.48 27.94
C GLY A 903 56.25 -35.06 26.58
N ILE A 904 56.80 -36.23 26.23
CA ILE A 904 56.38 -37.05 25.08
C ILE A 904 55.58 -38.23 25.67
N PRO A 905 54.37 -38.53 25.19
CA PRO A 905 53.63 -39.72 25.60
C PRO A 905 54.38 -41.02 25.27
N ASP A 906 54.09 -42.08 26.02
CA ASP A 906 54.76 -43.38 25.90
C ASP A 906 54.66 -43.92 24.47
N TYR A 907 53.48 -43.83 23.81
CA TYR A 907 53.27 -44.30 22.42
C TYR A 907 54.05 -43.54 21.34
N LEU A 908 54.64 -42.38 21.68
CA LEU A 908 55.49 -41.58 20.79
C LEU A 908 56.96 -41.53 21.27
N ASP A 909 57.32 -42.22 22.37
CA ASP A 909 58.69 -42.21 22.95
C ASP A 909 59.42 -43.56 22.81
N PRO A 910 60.28 -43.72 21.77
CA PRO A 910 61.01 -44.96 21.49
C PRO A 910 62.11 -45.30 22.52
N THR A 911 62.18 -44.58 23.63
CA THR A 911 63.22 -44.69 24.65
C THR A 911 62.76 -44.99 26.08
N ASP A 912 61.46 -44.93 26.42
CA ASP A 912 60.99 -45.03 27.81
C ASP A 912 60.58 -46.43 28.30
N ASP A 913 61.07 -47.49 27.68
CA ASP A 913 60.62 -48.81 28.06
C ASP A 913 61.51 -49.58 29.11
N SER A 914 61.78 -49.00 30.31
CA SER A 914 62.12 -49.83 31.51
C SER A 914 62.20 -49.17 32.93
N PRO A 915 61.36 -49.57 33.91
CA PRO A 915 61.39 -49.05 35.29
C PRO A 915 62.35 -49.80 36.24
N ASP A 916 63.65 -49.98 35.94
CA ASP A 916 64.58 -50.61 36.91
C ASP A 916 66.12 -50.40 36.73
N GLU A 917 66.64 -49.16 36.71
CA GLU A 917 68.11 -48.93 36.74
C GLU A 917 68.76 -49.36 38.10
N PRO A 918 69.68 -50.37 38.14
CA PRO A 918 70.28 -50.87 39.37
C PRO A 918 71.47 -50.01 39.88
N ILE A 919 71.73 -50.04 41.19
CA ILE A 919 72.88 -49.33 41.81
C ILE A 919 74.19 -50.02 41.41
N GLU A 920 74.90 -49.45 40.43
CA GLU A 920 76.15 -49.99 39.89
C GLU A 920 77.33 -49.04 40.04
N VAL A 921 78.46 -49.57 40.53
CA VAL A 921 79.74 -48.84 40.60
C VAL A 921 80.50 -48.99 39.28
N ASN A 922 80.74 -47.89 38.57
CA ASN A 922 81.50 -47.92 37.33
C ASN A 922 82.94 -48.42 37.57
N GLN A 923 83.38 -49.42 36.80
CA GLN A 923 84.62 -50.13 37.06
C GLN A 923 85.88 -49.41 36.53
N MET A 924 85.75 -48.16 36.07
CA MET A 924 86.86 -47.39 35.47
C MET A 924 86.94 -45.95 35.97
N VAL A 925 88.17 -45.48 36.25
CA VAL A 925 88.46 -44.07 36.58
C VAL A 925 89.66 -43.57 35.78
N THR A 926 89.46 -42.52 34.99
CA THR A 926 90.46 -41.89 34.12
C THR A 926 90.59 -40.40 34.37
N PRO A 927 91.31 -39.99 35.44
CA PRO A 927 91.34 -38.58 35.87
C PRO A 927 92.32 -37.73 35.04
N ASN A 928 91.97 -37.53 33.77
CA ASN A 928 92.76 -36.83 32.75
C ASN A 928 92.25 -35.38 32.48
N GLY A 929 91.07 -35.01 32.98
CA GLY A 929 90.45 -33.69 32.89
C GLY A 929 89.62 -33.46 31.63
N ASP A 930 89.16 -34.50 30.95
CA ASP A 930 88.29 -34.41 29.77
C ASP A 930 86.79 -34.43 30.07
N GLY A 931 86.42 -34.56 31.35
CA GLY A 931 85.03 -34.62 31.82
C GLY A 931 84.44 -36.03 31.83
N LYS A 932 85.11 -37.05 31.29
CA LYS A 932 84.62 -38.45 31.24
C LYS A 932 85.40 -39.34 32.20
N ASN A 933 84.68 -39.98 33.14
CA ASN A 933 85.24 -40.87 34.17
C ASN A 933 86.39 -40.23 35.00
N ASP A 934 86.39 -38.90 35.13
CA ASP A 934 87.42 -38.16 35.86
C ASP A 934 87.43 -38.45 37.37
N PHE A 935 86.31 -38.98 37.87
CA PHE A 935 86.17 -39.58 39.18
C PHE A 935 85.30 -40.85 39.04
N LEU A 936 85.29 -41.68 40.09
CA LEU A 936 84.45 -42.87 40.12
C LEU A 936 82.97 -42.49 40.18
N PHE A 937 82.23 -42.72 39.11
CA PHE A 937 80.79 -42.51 39.09
C PHE A 937 80.05 -43.78 39.52
N ILE A 938 79.02 -43.65 40.36
CA ILE A 938 78.16 -44.77 40.79
C ILE A 938 76.71 -44.41 40.39
N ARG A 939 76.04 -45.26 39.60
CA ARG A 939 74.64 -45.04 39.18
C ARG A 939 73.67 -45.37 40.33
N GLY A 940 72.48 -44.77 40.32
CA GLY A 940 71.41 -45.01 41.32
C GLY A 940 71.69 -44.53 42.75
N LEU A 941 72.58 -43.53 42.96
CA LEU A 941 72.92 -43.07 44.32
C LEU A 941 71.80 -42.28 45.02
N ASP A 942 70.86 -41.72 44.29
CA ASP A 942 69.63 -41.10 44.79
C ASP A 942 68.79 -42.07 45.64
N LYS A 943 68.82 -43.37 45.29
CA LYS A 943 68.17 -44.46 46.05
C LYS A 943 68.96 -44.88 47.31
N VAL A 944 70.12 -44.28 47.59
CA VAL A 944 71.01 -44.63 48.71
C VAL A 944 70.93 -43.63 49.87
N GLN A 945 70.45 -44.08 51.03
CA GLN A 945 70.34 -43.24 52.23
C GLN A 945 71.68 -43.01 52.94
N SER A 946 72.56 -44.01 52.97
CA SER A 946 73.91 -43.87 53.52
C SER A 946 74.87 -44.87 52.91
N SER A 947 76.14 -44.49 52.77
CA SER A 947 77.13 -45.33 52.11
C SER A 947 78.53 -45.22 52.68
N THR A 948 79.35 -46.24 52.47
CA THR A 948 80.79 -46.25 52.78
C THR A 948 81.54 -46.94 51.65
N LEU A 949 82.41 -46.18 50.97
CA LEU A 949 83.26 -46.67 49.89
C LEU A 949 84.71 -46.82 50.38
N ARG A 950 85.28 -48.01 50.18
CA ARG A 950 86.67 -48.32 50.51
C ARG A 950 87.38 -48.93 49.31
N ILE A 951 88.50 -48.36 48.91
CA ILE A 951 89.28 -48.83 47.76
C ILE A 951 90.66 -49.31 48.23
N PHE A 952 91.07 -50.48 47.76
CA PHE A 952 92.28 -51.18 48.15
C PHE A 952 93.19 -51.42 46.95
N ASN A 953 94.50 -51.33 47.16
CA ASN A 953 95.45 -51.81 46.17
C ASN A 953 95.58 -53.35 46.22
N ARG A 954 96.27 -53.94 45.24
CA ARG A 954 96.52 -55.39 45.13
C ARG A 954 97.18 -56.08 46.35
N TRP A 955 97.68 -55.32 47.32
CA TRP A 955 98.28 -55.86 48.56
C TRP A 955 97.29 -55.84 49.74
N GLY A 956 96.03 -55.46 49.51
CA GLY A 956 94.99 -55.33 50.53
C GLY A 956 95.11 -54.07 51.39
N VAL A 957 95.88 -53.07 50.96
CA VAL A 957 96.04 -51.80 51.70
C VAL A 957 95.03 -50.78 51.17
N ALA A 958 94.20 -50.24 52.07
CA ALA A 958 93.24 -49.18 51.75
C ALA A 958 93.95 -47.91 51.26
N VAL A 959 93.62 -47.48 50.06
CA VAL A 959 94.15 -46.27 49.41
C VAL A 959 93.16 -45.11 49.42
N TYR A 960 91.86 -45.40 49.59
CA TYR A 960 90.78 -44.45 49.81
C TYR A 960 89.72 -45.07 50.74
N GLU A 961 89.13 -44.24 51.59
CA GLU A 961 87.99 -44.59 52.44
C GLU A 961 87.17 -43.30 52.62
N GLY A 962 85.88 -43.36 52.26
CA GLY A 962 84.96 -42.23 52.33
C GLY A 962 83.54 -42.70 52.68
N GLU A 963 82.82 -41.86 53.42
CA GLU A 963 81.42 -42.09 53.81
C GLU A 963 80.53 -41.12 53.02
N ASN A 964 79.31 -41.54 52.67
CA ASN A 964 78.28 -40.80 51.93
C ASN A 964 78.76 -40.27 50.57
N TYR A 965 79.11 -41.21 49.69
CA TYR A 965 79.51 -40.93 48.31
C TYR A 965 78.33 -40.38 47.51
N ASN A 966 78.53 -39.33 46.69
CA ASN A 966 77.41 -38.61 46.06
C ASN A 966 77.66 -38.10 44.62
N ASN A 967 78.70 -38.57 43.92
CA ASN A 967 79.10 -38.13 42.56
C ASN A 967 79.32 -36.62 42.32
N GLN A 968 79.07 -35.74 43.28
CA GLN A 968 79.13 -34.29 43.07
C GLN A 968 80.35 -33.67 43.75
N ASN A 969 80.39 -33.72 45.09
CA ASN A 969 81.41 -33.04 45.89
C ASN A 969 82.20 -33.98 46.80
N ASN A 970 81.69 -35.19 47.05
CA ASN A 970 82.35 -36.23 47.81
C ASN A 970 82.60 -37.45 46.91
N VAL A 971 83.68 -37.35 46.14
CA VAL A 971 84.05 -38.32 45.12
C VAL A 971 85.46 -38.86 45.30
N PHE A 972 85.73 -39.96 44.61
CA PHE A 972 87.04 -40.54 44.43
C PHE A 972 87.57 -40.20 43.03
N ASP A 973 88.42 -39.19 42.99
CA ASP A 973 89.06 -38.64 41.79
C ASP A 973 90.36 -39.38 41.41
N GLY A 974 90.55 -40.62 41.88
CA GLY A 974 91.77 -41.39 41.64
C GLY A 974 92.99 -40.99 42.49
N ARG A 975 92.89 -40.03 43.42
CA ARG A 975 93.99 -39.68 44.35
C ARG A 975 93.93 -40.47 45.65
N SER A 976 95.10 -40.85 46.18
CA SER A 976 95.15 -41.57 47.47
C SER A 976 94.88 -40.63 48.64
N ARG A 977 93.94 -41.03 49.51
CA ARG A 977 93.61 -40.32 50.78
C ARG A 977 93.81 -41.21 52.03
N GLY A 978 94.46 -42.36 51.89
CA GLY A 978 94.68 -43.32 52.99
C GLY A 978 95.75 -42.88 54.02
N ARG A 979 95.52 -43.16 55.32
CA ARG A 979 96.40 -42.75 56.44
C ARG A 979 97.86 -43.27 56.41
N ASN A 980 98.23 -44.22 55.54
CA ASN A 980 99.52 -44.93 55.58
C ASN A 980 100.26 -45.03 54.22
N THR A 981 99.98 -44.16 53.25
CA THR A 981 100.72 -44.08 51.97
C THR A 981 101.65 -42.87 51.91
N LEU A 982 102.85 -43.05 51.33
CA LEU A 982 104.00 -42.11 51.39
C LEU A 982 103.84 -40.80 50.57
N SER A 983 102.65 -40.50 50.06
CA SER A 983 102.31 -39.20 49.47
C SER A 983 100.79 -39.07 49.37
N VAL A 984 100.17 -38.53 50.41
CA VAL A 984 98.78 -38.08 50.39
C VAL A 984 98.68 -36.99 49.30
N ASP A 985 97.65 -37.03 48.47
CA ASP A 985 97.35 -36.08 47.36
C ASP A 985 98.00 -36.32 45.98
N ASN A 986 98.67 -37.46 45.76
CA ASN A 986 99.07 -37.87 44.41
C ASN A 986 98.06 -38.87 43.81
N TYR A 987 97.88 -38.79 42.49
CA TYR A 987 97.11 -39.78 41.72
C TYR A 987 97.71 -41.17 41.90
N LEU A 988 96.83 -42.15 42.05
CA LEU A 988 97.22 -43.54 42.15
C LEU A 988 97.84 -44.01 40.82
N PRO A 989 98.91 -44.83 40.86
CA PRO A 989 99.47 -45.41 39.66
C PRO A 989 98.43 -46.25 38.92
N ALA A 990 98.53 -46.27 37.59
CA ALA A 990 97.63 -47.04 36.75
C ALA A 990 97.68 -48.53 37.10
N GLY A 991 96.52 -49.16 37.19
CA GLY A 991 96.38 -50.57 37.52
C GLY A 991 95.03 -50.91 38.16
N ILE A 992 94.90 -52.19 38.52
CA ILE A 992 93.69 -52.72 39.14
C ILE A 992 93.74 -52.53 40.66
N TYR A 993 92.67 -51.96 41.18
CA TYR A 993 92.30 -51.79 42.58
C TYR A 993 91.03 -52.60 42.84
N PHE A 994 90.62 -52.70 44.10
CA PHE A 994 89.38 -53.37 44.47
C PHE A 994 88.60 -52.46 45.39
N TYR A 995 87.30 -52.32 45.17
CA TYR A 995 86.46 -51.55 46.07
C TYR A 995 85.55 -52.47 46.89
N ILE A 996 85.11 -51.94 48.02
CA ILE A 996 83.97 -52.44 48.78
C ILE A 996 83.08 -51.22 49.03
N PHE A 997 81.86 -51.30 48.53
CA PHE A 997 80.82 -50.28 48.66
C PHE A 997 79.68 -50.85 49.49
N ASP A 998 79.63 -50.44 50.75
CA ASP A 998 78.53 -50.78 51.64
C ASP A 998 77.52 -49.65 51.59
N TYR A 999 76.25 -49.96 51.33
CA TYR A 999 75.20 -48.95 51.29
C TYR A 999 73.89 -49.46 51.88
N THR A 1000 73.04 -48.53 52.30
CA THR A 1000 71.67 -48.81 52.73
C THR A 1000 70.72 -48.02 51.85
N THR A 1001 69.75 -48.70 51.23
CA THR A 1001 68.73 -48.06 50.37
C THR A 1001 67.76 -47.22 51.19
N ILE A 1002 67.01 -46.33 50.56
CA ILE A 1002 65.95 -45.54 51.21
C ILE A 1002 64.89 -46.41 51.89
N GLU A 1003 64.70 -47.65 51.41
CA GLU A 1003 63.81 -48.67 51.98
C GLU A 1003 64.39 -49.40 53.21
N GLY A 1004 65.65 -49.11 53.56
CA GLY A 1004 66.31 -49.61 54.77
C GLY A 1004 67.06 -50.92 54.63
N GLU A 1005 67.23 -51.45 53.41
CA GLU A 1005 68.03 -52.65 53.14
C GLU A 1005 69.52 -52.32 53.04
N SER A 1006 70.36 -53.00 53.83
CA SER A 1006 71.82 -52.85 53.73
C SER A 1006 72.41 -53.89 52.78
N LYS A 1007 73.09 -53.43 51.72
CA LYS A 1007 73.78 -54.26 50.73
C LYS A 1007 75.27 -53.92 50.68
N THR A 1008 76.09 -54.90 50.30
CA THR A 1008 77.53 -54.73 50.11
C THR A 1008 77.87 -55.16 48.70
N ASP A 1009 78.39 -54.24 47.91
CA ASP A 1009 78.94 -54.50 46.59
C ASP A 1009 80.47 -54.44 46.64
N SER A 1010 81.15 -55.31 45.90
CA SER A 1010 82.61 -55.32 45.88
C SER A 1010 83.15 -55.98 44.62
N GLU A 1011 83.89 -55.22 43.83
CA GLU A 1011 84.48 -55.68 42.58
C GLU A 1011 85.86 -55.02 42.36
N TYR A 1012 86.44 -55.17 41.17
CA TYR A 1012 87.71 -54.56 40.80
C TYR A 1012 87.53 -53.23 40.08
N LEU A 1013 88.29 -52.21 40.46
CA LEU A 1013 88.32 -50.91 39.80
C LEU A 1013 89.61 -50.74 38.99
N TYR A 1014 89.53 -50.43 37.71
CA TYR A 1014 90.70 -50.05 36.90
C TYR A 1014 90.89 -48.54 36.92
N ILE A 1015 92.05 -48.10 37.42
CA ILE A 1015 92.41 -46.67 37.42
C ILE A 1015 93.52 -46.47 36.39
N SER A 1016 93.36 -45.48 35.51
CA SER A 1016 94.41 -45.05 34.58
C SER A 1016 94.28 -43.58 34.24
N LYS A 1017 95.24 -42.76 34.64
CA LYS A 1017 95.28 -41.36 34.22
C LYS A 1017 95.67 -41.20 32.75
#